data_AF-A0A916RX05-F1
#
_entry.id   AF-A0A916RX05-F1
#
_cell.length_a   1.000
_cell.length_b   1.000
_cell.length_c   1.000
_cell.angle_alpha   90.00
_cell.angle_beta   90.00
_cell.angle_gamma   90.00
#
_symmetry.space_group_name_H-M   'P 1'
#
loop_
_entity.id
_entity.type
_entity.pdbx_description
1 polymer ?
#
loop_
_entity_poly.entity_id
_entity_poly.type
_entity_poly.pdbx_seq_one_letter_code
_entity_poly.pdbx_strand_id
1 'polypeptide(L)'
;MDKAVRVINKLKYQVKQLIESNSHREVTPQTKYKTSGIYMIYIDNFTNDRVVPVYIGQSKDIQRRYKQHYSEIFALNRLSYDEYERYFFSKGSSFYEGNFKSCKIFKYMLENNCSLQDFHMIILDKADMENLEDKEQEYFRKLLPSFFGFNQLNSFLKSLPYRFSNTQMNEEEINDYMDLIMEDIQGIHDYYNYGFTKFNFEHSMPTPKGIEYSLNGKEQWNKDTLLKFKKVNSNLDDLYKQYKPDYDEMRPMIEKKDKLYGDYVVARFEFSSALDAFKSDINKEFRKQKLYSEKAKENFIYSVIHNDKLYKEQFQDYLKSRKCDVDLYRTFQNHIDKVQNKYEIKVNKEEPYQEITDKIIDREVQNRSERHKMIFPSCQFEPFTLGDNIKDLTMRLSMDDDLLNTCHINIYISNNGISRSYIRKDPDILRIDYCYINNEETKYEKQYYIENETTRNCQSGIGYYEQDFYSMFAFRPERFKITSLIDNEQDNSFISILAEFKHGINDYTIRDKELVQLSVVLNEIQQLIDKETRFEVEVSESYSCLEKCLNQDLHDNPFVKRLLSRKLPGIRKGQKSKSTSKKVVKQNDKTHQTRAEKYQEKINVRSNDKITIFNYISSKEKVTAKCNNCSYEWEKRSDHLLAKPFCPLCWKSQ
;
A
#
# COMPACT_ATOMS: atom_id res chain seq x y z
N MET A 1 9.31 -22.22 29.50
CA MET A 1 8.22 -21.27 29.86
C MET A 1 8.74 -20.03 30.57
N ASP A 2 9.58 -20.14 31.61
CA ASP A 2 10.02 -18.98 32.41
C ASP A 2 10.86 -17.94 31.64
N LYS A 3 11.72 -18.36 30.69
CA LYS A 3 12.55 -17.45 29.86
C LYS A 3 11.70 -16.51 28.99
N ALA A 4 10.74 -17.04 28.23
CA ALA A 4 9.95 -16.23 27.29
C ALA A 4 9.01 -15.24 28.01
N VAL A 5 8.44 -15.63 29.16
CA VAL A 5 7.64 -14.73 30.02
C VAL A 5 8.49 -13.57 30.55
N ARG A 6 9.72 -13.85 31.00
CA ARG A 6 10.66 -12.77 31.42
C ARG A 6 11.02 -11.85 30.26
N VAL A 7 11.24 -12.40 29.06
CA VAL A 7 11.55 -11.63 27.86
C VAL A 7 10.38 -10.71 27.49
N ILE A 8 9.15 -11.21 27.37
CA ILE A 8 8.02 -10.37 26.98
C ILE A 8 7.77 -9.24 27.98
N ASN A 9 7.86 -9.51 29.29
CA ASN A 9 7.69 -8.48 30.31
C ASN A 9 8.77 -7.40 30.22
N LYS A 10 10.03 -7.79 29.98
CA LYS A 10 11.13 -6.86 29.72
C LYS A 10 10.87 -6.02 28.46
N LEU A 11 10.39 -6.63 27.38
CA LEU A 11 10.07 -5.94 26.13
C LEU A 11 8.94 -4.92 26.32
N LYS A 12 7.83 -5.30 26.98
CA LYS A 12 6.74 -4.37 27.33
C LYS A 12 7.26 -3.19 28.13
N TYR A 13 8.12 -3.43 29.12
CA TYR A 13 8.75 -2.36 29.90
C TYR A 13 9.58 -1.42 29.02
N GLN A 14 10.44 -1.97 28.16
CA GLN A 14 11.26 -1.18 27.24
C GLN A 14 10.44 -0.35 26.26
N VAL A 15 9.33 -0.92 25.74
CA VAL A 15 8.41 -0.21 24.85
C VAL A 15 7.76 0.96 25.58
N LYS A 16 7.26 0.77 26.81
CA LYS A 16 6.69 1.86 27.62
C LYS A 16 7.68 3.00 27.84
N GLN A 17 8.94 2.68 28.14
CA GLN A 17 10.00 3.68 28.26
C GLN A 17 10.28 4.43 26.95
N LEU A 18 10.20 3.75 25.80
CA LEU A 18 10.31 4.41 24.49
C LEU A 18 9.11 5.32 24.20
N ILE A 19 7.90 4.93 24.58
CA ILE A 19 6.68 5.75 24.46
C ILE A 19 6.83 7.02 25.30
N GLU A 20 7.17 6.89 26.58
CA GLU A 20 7.35 8.03 27.50
C GLU A 20 8.39 9.02 26.96
N SER A 21 9.57 8.52 26.58
CA SER A 21 10.68 9.35 26.08
C SER A 21 10.41 10.01 24.71
N ASN A 22 9.51 9.45 23.89
CA ASN A 22 9.20 9.97 22.54
C ASN A 22 7.78 10.51 22.39
N SER A 23 7.02 10.66 23.50
CA SER A 23 5.66 11.20 23.52
C SER A 23 5.52 12.55 22.81
N HIS A 24 6.51 13.44 22.97
CA HIS A 24 6.60 14.74 22.29
C HIS A 24 6.77 14.66 20.75
N ARG A 25 6.94 13.45 20.20
CA ARG A 25 7.09 13.15 18.77
C ARG A 25 6.00 12.20 18.27
N GLU A 26 4.87 12.13 18.97
CA GLU A 26 3.67 11.47 18.48
C GLU A 26 3.21 12.09 17.15
N VAL A 27 2.86 11.23 16.20
CA VAL A 27 2.41 11.60 14.87
C VAL A 27 0.88 11.56 14.86
N THR A 28 0.27 12.70 14.57
CA THR A 28 -1.19 12.85 14.52
C THR A 28 -1.62 13.42 13.15
N PRO A 29 -2.92 13.48 12.83
CA PRO A 29 -3.37 14.12 11.59
C PRO A 29 -2.95 15.60 11.47
N GLN A 30 -2.78 16.29 12.60
CA GLN A 30 -2.43 17.71 12.69
C GLN A 30 -0.92 17.96 12.59
N THR A 31 -0.08 16.98 12.91
CA THR A 31 1.38 17.12 12.80
C THR A 31 1.84 17.23 11.35
N LYS A 32 3.09 17.66 11.13
CA LYS A 32 3.66 17.85 9.78
C LYS A 32 5.08 17.29 9.67
N TYR A 33 5.30 16.07 10.17
CA TYR A 33 6.61 15.42 10.16
C TYR A 33 7.01 14.87 8.79
N LYS A 34 7.35 15.77 7.86
CA LYS A 34 7.91 15.46 6.54
C LYS A 34 9.41 15.13 6.64
N THR A 35 9.76 14.21 7.52
CA THR A 35 11.14 13.84 7.84
C THR A 35 11.33 12.35 7.61
N SER A 36 12.58 11.97 7.37
CA SER A 36 13.02 10.58 7.24
C SER A 36 13.38 10.02 8.62
N GLY A 37 13.08 8.75 8.87
CA GLY A 37 13.45 8.10 10.13
C GLY A 37 12.70 6.82 10.44
N ILE A 38 12.88 6.38 11.69
CA ILE A 38 12.27 5.18 12.26
C ILE A 38 11.09 5.59 13.15
N TYR A 39 9.98 4.88 13.01
CA TYR A 39 8.79 5.05 13.82
C TYR A 39 8.35 3.73 14.42
N MET A 40 7.55 3.84 15.48
CA MET A 40 6.85 2.73 16.10
C MET A 40 5.36 3.03 16.08
N ILE A 41 4.58 2.10 15.53
CA ILE A 41 3.15 2.01 15.83
C ILE A 41 3.01 1.17 17.08
N TYR A 42 2.14 1.58 18.00
CA TYR A 42 1.76 0.75 19.13
C TYR A 42 0.26 0.85 19.39
N ILE A 43 -0.31 -0.22 19.94
CA ILE A 43 -1.66 -0.20 20.51
C ILE A 43 -1.51 -0.03 22.03
N ASP A 44 -2.12 1.01 22.61
CA ASP A 44 -2.03 1.32 24.05
C ASP A 44 -2.87 0.35 24.91
N ASN A 45 -2.61 -0.94 24.74
CA ASN A 45 -3.19 -2.01 25.52
C ASN A 45 -2.14 -3.11 25.65
N PHE A 46 -1.33 -3.06 26.71
CA PHE A 46 -0.22 -4.01 26.93
C PHE A 46 -0.61 -5.21 27.80
N THR A 47 -1.91 -5.53 27.90
CA THR A 47 -2.41 -6.57 28.81
C THR A 47 -2.15 -7.99 28.31
N ASN A 48 -2.04 -8.20 26.99
CA ASN A 48 -1.86 -9.52 26.41
C ASN A 48 -0.50 -10.17 26.75
N ASP A 49 -0.48 -11.36 27.35
CA ASP A 49 0.75 -12.03 27.81
C ASP A 49 1.57 -12.73 26.72
N ARG A 50 1.10 -12.67 25.47
CA ARG A 50 1.79 -13.29 24.32
C ARG A 50 2.25 -12.27 23.29
N VAL A 51 1.63 -11.10 23.23
CA VAL A 51 1.89 -10.08 22.21
C VAL A 51 2.43 -8.80 22.86
N VAL A 52 3.46 -8.21 22.27
CA VAL A 52 3.85 -6.82 22.49
C VAL A 52 3.31 -6.04 21.30
N PRO A 53 2.26 -5.23 21.45
CA PRO A 53 1.50 -4.70 20.32
C PRO A 53 2.21 -3.53 19.65
N VAL A 54 3.33 -3.82 18.99
CA VAL A 54 4.18 -2.85 18.31
C VAL A 54 4.48 -3.28 16.89
N TYR A 55 4.64 -2.28 16.02
CA TYR A 55 5.21 -2.41 14.70
C TYR A 55 6.33 -1.38 14.55
N ILE A 56 7.51 -1.83 14.15
CA ILE A 56 8.64 -0.96 13.81
C ILE A 56 8.65 -0.76 12.31
N GLY A 57 8.81 0.49 11.88
CA GLY A 57 8.92 0.79 10.46
C GLY A 57 9.81 1.98 10.19
N GLN A 58 10.29 2.05 8.96
CA GLN A 58 11.03 3.18 8.42
C GLN A 58 10.24 3.94 7.34
N SER A 59 10.51 5.24 7.18
CA SER A 59 9.95 6.03 6.08
C SER A 59 10.81 7.25 5.76
N LYS A 60 10.82 7.65 4.48
CA LYS A 60 11.36 8.94 4.01
C LYS A 60 10.45 10.13 4.33
N ASP A 61 9.16 9.85 4.56
CA ASP A 61 8.14 10.82 4.97
C ASP A 61 7.23 10.14 6.00
N ILE A 62 7.53 10.39 7.27
CA ILE A 62 6.80 9.79 8.39
C ILE A 62 5.33 10.22 8.39
N GLN A 63 5.01 11.49 8.13
CA GLN A 63 3.62 11.96 8.11
C GLN A 63 2.79 11.26 7.03
N ARG A 64 3.36 11.07 5.84
CA ARG A 64 2.70 10.33 4.76
C ARG A 64 2.47 8.86 5.15
N ARG A 65 3.45 8.26 5.82
CA ARG A 65 3.36 6.86 6.25
C ARG A 65 2.34 6.65 7.37
N TYR A 66 2.25 7.59 8.31
CA TYR A 66 1.19 7.62 9.33
C TYR A 66 -0.19 7.64 8.68
N LYS A 67 -0.42 8.58 7.75
CA LYS A 67 -1.69 8.67 7.01
C LYS A 67 -2.04 7.34 6.34
N GLN A 68 -1.07 6.69 5.71
CA GLN A 68 -1.28 5.39 5.07
C GLN A 68 -1.74 4.34 6.09
N HIS A 69 -0.97 4.09 7.15
CA HIS A 69 -1.31 3.05 8.14
C HIS A 69 -2.66 3.30 8.80
N TYR A 70 -2.94 4.55 9.16
CA TYR A 70 -4.20 4.93 9.79
C TYR A 70 -5.39 4.71 8.83
N SER A 71 -5.23 5.07 7.55
CA SER A 71 -6.27 4.83 6.53
C SER A 71 -6.53 3.33 6.30
N GLU A 72 -5.49 2.49 6.39
CA GLU A 72 -5.63 1.04 6.28
C GLU A 72 -6.48 0.47 7.44
N ILE A 73 -6.30 0.96 8.67
CA ILE A 73 -7.13 0.57 9.82
C ILE A 73 -8.56 1.08 9.67
N PHE A 74 -8.77 2.30 9.18
CA PHE A 74 -10.12 2.82 8.93
C PHE A 74 -10.87 1.98 7.90
N ALA A 75 -10.20 1.65 6.79
CA ALA A 75 -10.77 0.81 5.75
C ALA A 75 -11.23 -0.55 6.32
N LEU A 76 -10.39 -1.21 7.13
CA LEU A 76 -10.75 -2.46 7.78
C LEU A 76 -11.92 -2.30 8.76
N ASN A 77 -11.93 -1.22 9.55
CA ASN A 77 -13.01 -0.97 10.50
C ASN A 77 -14.35 -0.75 9.81
N ARG A 78 -14.41 -0.30 8.55
CA ARG A 78 -15.69 -0.09 7.84
C ARG A 78 -16.29 -1.36 7.26
N LEU A 79 -15.50 -2.41 7.08
CA LEU A 79 -15.98 -3.65 6.50
C LEU A 79 -16.82 -4.41 7.52
N SER A 80 -17.91 -5.03 7.05
CA SER A 80 -18.59 -6.05 7.84
C SER A 80 -17.68 -7.27 8.00
N TYR A 81 -17.96 -8.07 9.04
CA TYR A 81 -17.26 -9.34 9.25
C TYR A 81 -17.30 -10.22 7.98
N ASP A 82 -18.49 -10.37 7.38
CA ASP A 82 -18.70 -11.24 6.23
C ASP A 82 -17.92 -10.79 4.98
N GLU A 83 -17.88 -9.48 4.69
CA GLU A 83 -17.06 -8.97 3.58
C GLU A 83 -15.58 -9.19 3.86
N TYR A 84 -15.14 -8.92 5.09
CA TYR A 84 -13.75 -9.13 5.48
C TYR A 84 -13.34 -10.61 5.39
N GLU A 85 -14.21 -11.53 5.82
CA GLU A 85 -14.01 -12.98 5.71
C GLU A 85 -13.85 -13.41 4.25
N ARG A 86 -14.73 -12.92 3.35
CA ARG A 86 -14.64 -13.21 1.92
C ARG A 86 -13.28 -12.83 1.36
N TYR A 87 -12.72 -11.69 1.76
CA TYR A 87 -11.42 -11.23 1.26
C TYR A 87 -10.25 -12.10 1.72
N PHE A 88 -10.39 -12.83 2.83
CA PHE A 88 -9.38 -13.77 3.30
C PHE A 88 -9.48 -15.15 2.67
N PHE A 89 -10.70 -15.65 2.44
CA PHE A 89 -10.94 -17.08 2.26
C PHE A 89 -11.67 -17.46 0.96
N SER A 90 -12.32 -16.53 0.25
CA SER A 90 -13.14 -16.88 -0.94
C SER A 90 -12.33 -17.16 -2.21
N LYS A 91 -11.07 -16.73 -2.27
CA LYS A 91 -10.16 -16.94 -3.40
C LYS A 91 -8.99 -17.82 -2.98
N GLY A 92 -8.24 -18.34 -3.96
CA GLY A 92 -7.07 -19.19 -3.70
C GLY A 92 -6.01 -18.53 -2.80
N SER A 93 -5.95 -17.20 -2.73
CA SER A 93 -5.11 -16.43 -1.80
C SER A 93 -5.91 -15.28 -1.17
N SER A 94 -5.46 -14.79 -0.01
CA SER A 94 -6.06 -13.60 0.61
C SER A 94 -5.87 -12.39 -0.31
N PHE A 95 -6.87 -11.51 -0.39
CA PHE A 95 -6.74 -10.23 -1.08
C PHE A 95 -5.66 -9.33 -0.45
N TYR A 96 -5.42 -9.52 0.85
CA TYR A 96 -4.43 -8.81 1.64
C TYR A 96 -3.02 -9.41 1.58
N GLU A 97 -2.77 -10.36 0.68
CA GLU A 97 -1.45 -10.95 0.46
C GLU A 97 -0.37 -9.86 0.35
N GLY A 98 0.70 -10.00 1.15
CA GLY A 98 1.79 -9.04 1.26
C GLY A 98 1.51 -7.82 2.15
N ASN A 99 0.32 -7.67 2.71
CA ASN A 99 -0.11 -6.50 3.50
C ASN A 99 -0.67 -6.84 4.88
N PHE A 100 -0.32 -8.00 5.43
CA PHE A 100 -0.90 -8.53 6.67
C PHE A 100 -0.61 -7.74 7.95
N LYS A 101 0.28 -6.74 7.94
CA LYS A 101 0.58 -5.91 9.12
C LYS A 101 -0.69 -5.29 9.71
N SER A 102 -1.55 -4.74 8.85
CA SER A 102 -2.75 -4.00 9.24
C SER A 102 -3.84 -4.98 9.68
N CYS A 103 -3.90 -6.17 9.08
CA CYS A 103 -4.77 -7.26 9.52
C CYS A 103 -4.41 -7.76 10.93
N LYS A 104 -3.11 -7.95 11.22
CA LYS A 104 -2.65 -8.34 12.57
C LYS A 104 -2.98 -7.28 13.62
N ILE A 105 -2.76 -6.01 13.30
CA ILE A 105 -3.10 -4.89 14.18
C ILE A 105 -4.61 -4.88 14.43
N PHE A 106 -5.42 -4.96 13.37
CA PHE A 106 -6.87 -4.94 13.47
C PHE A 106 -7.42 -6.12 14.29
N LYS A 107 -6.94 -7.34 14.04
CA LYS A 107 -7.25 -8.51 14.87
C LYS A 107 -6.91 -8.26 16.34
N TYR A 108 -5.71 -7.76 16.62
CA TYR A 108 -5.29 -7.49 18.00
C TYR A 108 -6.22 -6.47 18.68
N MET A 109 -6.57 -5.39 18.00
CA MET A 109 -7.47 -4.37 18.52
C MET A 109 -8.85 -4.96 18.86
N LEU A 110 -9.44 -5.74 17.94
CA LEU A 110 -10.74 -6.38 18.16
C LEU A 110 -10.71 -7.37 19.33
N GLU A 111 -9.72 -8.26 19.39
CA GLU A 111 -9.65 -9.31 20.40
C GLU A 111 -9.28 -8.83 21.80
N ASN A 112 -8.77 -7.59 21.92
CA ASN A 112 -8.43 -6.98 23.20
C ASN A 112 -9.34 -5.78 23.54
N ASN A 113 -10.49 -5.65 22.86
CA ASN A 113 -11.48 -4.59 23.07
C ASN A 113 -10.89 -3.16 22.98
N CYS A 114 -9.95 -2.96 22.07
CA CYS A 114 -9.36 -1.65 21.81
C CYS A 114 -10.25 -0.82 20.87
N SER A 115 -10.03 0.50 20.90
CA SER A 115 -10.61 1.51 20.02
C SER A 115 -9.51 2.18 19.18
N LEU A 116 -9.89 3.06 18.25
CA LEU A 116 -8.90 3.90 17.55
C LEU A 116 -8.08 4.78 18.47
N GLN A 117 -8.59 5.15 19.65
CA GLN A 117 -7.86 6.01 20.57
C GLN A 117 -6.62 5.32 21.11
N ASP A 118 -6.57 4.00 21.07
CA ASP A 118 -5.42 3.20 21.46
C ASP A 118 -4.40 3.05 20.32
N PHE A 119 -4.73 3.42 19.07
CA PHE A 119 -3.82 3.34 17.94
C PHE A 119 -2.92 4.58 17.89
N HIS A 120 -1.62 4.38 18.13
CA HIS A 120 -0.63 5.47 18.16
C HIS A 120 0.54 5.20 17.23
N MET A 121 1.21 6.28 16.82
CA MET A 121 2.47 6.23 16.09
C MET A 121 3.42 7.30 16.63
N ILE A 122 4.63 6.91 17.01
CA ILE A 122 5.67 7.82 17.52
C ILE A 122 6.94 7.73 16.68
N ILE A 123 7.66 8.84 16.56
CA ILE A 123 8.98 8.86 15.92
C ILE A 123 10.02 8.42 16.95
N LEU A 124 10.66 7.29 16.70
CA LEU A 124 11.75 6.79 17.53
C LEU A 124 13.06 7.52 17.20
N ASP A 125 13.39 7.62 15.91
CA ASP A 125 14.63 8.25 15.47
C ASP A 125 14.47 8.99 14.15
N LYS A 126 15.22 10.08 13.96
CA LYS A 126 15.38 10.73 12.66
C LYS A 126 16.67 10.21 12.05
N ALA A 127 16.57 9.64 10.86
CA ALA A 127 17.71 9.05 10.19
C ALA A 127 17.73 9.44 8.71
N ASP A 128 18.94 9.67 8.21
CA ASP A 128 19.18 9.86 6.79
C ASP A 128 18.81 8.61 6.00
N MET A 129 18.43 8.79 4.74
CA MET A 129 17.86 7.71 3.92
C MET A 129 18.79 6.51 3.75
N GLU A 130 20.09 6.73 3.78
CA GLU A 130 21.13 5.69 3.63
C GLU A 130 21.24 4.79 4.87
N ASN A 131 20.89 5.32 6.05
CA ASN A 131 21.05 4.63 7.33
C ASN A 131 19.74 4.04 7.87
N LEU A 132 18.65 4.10 7.10
CA LEU A 132 17.34 3.65 7.57
C LEU A 132 17.33 2.15 7.91
N GLU A 133 17.90 1.31 7.04
CA GLU A 133 17.91 -0.15 7.23
C GLU A 133 18.68 -0.53 8.51
N ASP A 134 19.90 -0.01 8.68
CA ASP A 134 20.72 -0.27 9.87
C ASP A 134 20.02 0.17 11.16
N LYS A 135 19.41 1.35 11.14
CA LYS A 135 18.67 1.89 12.29
C LYS A 135 17.41 1.10 12.60
N GLU A 136 16.68 0.65 11.59
CA GLU A 136 15.54 -0.25 11.77
C GLU A 136 15.97 -1.56 12.44
N GLN A 137 17.10 -2.13 11.99
CA GLN A 137 17.63 -3.37 12.54
C GLN A 137 18.09 -3.26 14.00
N GLU A 138 18.58 -2.10 14.44
CA GLU A 138 18.85 -1.84 15.87
C GLU A 138 17.58 -2.02 16.72
N TYR A 139 16.43 -1.52 16.26
CA TYR A 139 15.16 -1.69 16.96
C TYR A 139 14.59 -3.10 16.84
N PHE A 140 14.82 -3.81 15.72
CA PHE A 140 14.45 -5.22 15.61
C PHE A 140 15.19 -6.09 16.63
N ARG A 141 16.51 -5.92 16.77
CA ARG A 141 17.32 -6.62 17.77
C ARG A 141 16.89 -6.29 19.20
N LYS A 142 16.53 -5.03 19.45
CA LYS A 142 16.14 -4.55 20.78
C LYS A 142 14.74 -5.01 21.19
N LEU A 143 13.77 -4.99 20.28
CA LEU A 143 12.35 -5.14 20.59
C LEU A 143 11.72 -6.45 20.09
N LEU A 144 12.43 -7.21 19.25
CA LEU A 144 11.96 -8.47 18.67
C LEU A 144 10.55 -8.40 18.04
N PRO A 145 10.24 -7.35 17.23
CA PRO A 145 8.89 -7.08 16.77
C PRO A 145 8.39 -8.11 15.74
N SER A 146 9.28 -8.89 15.12
CA SER A 146 8.93 -10.02 14.23
C SER A 146 8.39 -11.23 14.99
N PHE A 147 8.70 -11.36 16.28
CA PHE A 147 8.29 -12.49 17.13
C PHE A 147 7.17 -12.10 18.08
N PHE A 148 7.31 -10.97 18.76
CA PHE A 148 6.33 -10.52 19.76
C PHE A 148 5.32 -9.50 19.21
N GLY A 149 5.64 -8.81 18.12
CA GLY A 149 4.82 -7.73 17.55
C GLY A 149 4.24 -8.06 16.18
N PHE A 150 3.98 -7.04 15.38
CA PHE A 150 3.25 -7.15 14.11
C PHE A 150 4.15 -7.30 12.87
N ASN A 151 5.46 -7.12 13.01
CA ASN A 151 6.42 -7.20 11.90
C ASN A 151 6.48 -8.62 11.30
N GLN A 152 7.02 -8.72 10.08
CA GLN A 152 7.39 -9.99 9.44
C GLN A 152 8.82 -10.40 9.84
N LEU A 153 9.23 -11.62 9.50
CA LEU A 153 10.59 -12.12 9.72
C LEU A 153 11.64 -11.28 8.98
N ASN A 154 12.82 -11.14 9.57
CA ASN A 154 13.90 -10.33 8.98
C ASN A 154 14.43 -10.94 7.69
N SER A 155 14.61 -12.27 7.67
CA SER A 155 14.97 -13.00 6.45
C SER A 155 13.95 -12.75 5.33
N PHE A 156 12.66 -12.80 5.63
CA PHE A 156 11.62 -12.49 4.64
C PHE A 156 11.79 -11.08 4.07
N LEU A 157 11.91 -10.06 4.92
CA LEU A 157 12.09 -8.67 4.51
C LEU A 157 13.34 -8.49 3.63
N LYS A 158 14.48 -9.11 4.01
CA LYS A 158 15.72 -9.07 3.22
C LYS A 158 15.56 -9.72 1.85
N SER A 159 14.72 -10.76 1.73
CA SER A 159 14.50 -11.45 0.46
C SER A 159 13.62 -10.69 -0.53
N LEU A 160 12.75 -9.77 -0.07
CA LEU A 160 11.73 -9.12 -0.91
C LEU A 160 12.30 -8.38 -2.15
N PRO A 161 13.39 -7.60 -2.06
CA PRO A 161 13.96 -6.91 -3.23
C PRO A 161 14.42 -7.86 -4.34
N TYR A 162 14.84 -9.09 -3.98
CA TYR A 162 15.39 -10.07 -4.91
C TYR A 162 14.32 -11.03 -5.47
N ARG A 163 13.18 -11.21 -4.79
CA ARG A 163 12.09 -12.09 -5.27
C ARG A 163 11.41 -11.60 -6.55
N PHE A 164 11.38 -10.28 -6.76
CA PHE A 164 10.62 -9.65 -7.85
C PHE A 164 11.51 -8.84 -8.81
N SER A 165 12.83 -8.91 -8.64
CA SER A 165 13.80 -8.28 -9.53
C SER A 165 14.65 -9.34 -10.22
N ASN A 166 15.28 -8.98 -11.33
CA ASN A 166 16.29 -9.83 -11.98
C ASN A 166 17.65 -9.74 -11.27
N THR A 167 17.73 -9.04 -10.14
CA THR A 167 18.96 -8.82 -9.38
C THR A 167 19.17 -10.00 -8.42
N GLN A 168 20.38 -10.57 -8.44
CA GLN A 168 20.78 -11.63 -7.53
C GLN A 168 21.58 -11.04 -6.36
N MET A 169 21.49 -11.70 -5.20
CA MET A 169 22.36 -11.39 -4.08
C MET A 169 23.81 -11.75 -4.44
N ASN A 170 24.76 -10.88 -4.11
CA ASN A 170 26.17 -11.19 -4.12
C ASN A 170 26.54 -12.11 -2.93
N GLU A 171 27.78 -12.60 -2.87
CA GLU A 171 28.19 -13.58 -1.84
C GLU A 171 28.11 -13.02 -0.40
N GLU A 172 28.39 -11.73 -0.20
CA GLU A 172 28.26 -11.08 1.12
C GLU A 172 26.79 -10.99 1.53
N GLU A 173 25.92 -10.52 0.63
CA GLU A 173 24.46 -10.44 0.84
C GLU A 173 23.84 -11.83 1.10
N ILE A 174 24.36 -12.88 0.44
CA ILE A 174 23.96 -14.27 0.67
C ILE A 174 24.33 -14.72 2.10
N ASN A 175 25.55 -14.41 2.54
CA ASN A 175 25.99 -14.75 3.89
C ASN A 175 25.15 -14.00 4.94
N ASP A 176 24.86 -12.72 4.74
CA ASP A 176 24.00 -11.92 5.62
C ASP A 176 22.58 -12.50 5.67
N TYR A 177 22.01 -12.84 4.51
CA TYR A 177 20.69 -13.45 4.43
C TYR A 177 20.63 -14.79 5.19
N MET A 178 21.67 -15.60 5.07
CA MET A 178 21.79 -16.86 5.83
C MET A 178 21.93 -16.64 7.34
N ASP A 179 22.58 -15.58 7.79
CA ASP A 179 22.62 -15.21 9.22
C ASP A 179 21.23 -14.81 9.71
N LEU A 180 20.52 -13.98 8.96
CA LEU A 180 19.14 -13.61 9.31
C LEU A 180 18.21 -14.82 9.38
N ILE A 181 18.37 -15.81 8.48
CA ILE A 181 17.62 -17.07 8.54
C ILE A 181 17.93 -17.83 9.84
N MET A 182 19.19 -17.91 10.23
CA MET A 182 19.60 -18.59 11.47
C MET A 182 19.06 -17.88 12.72
N GLU A 183 19.08 -16.55 12.73
CA GLU A 183 18.46 -15.75 13.78
C GLU A 183 16.95 -15.98 13.85
N ASP A 184 16.27 -16.02 12.70
CA ASP A 184 14.84 -16.30 12.63
C ASP A 184 14.51 -17.72 13.09
N ILE A 185 15.29 -18.74 12.71
CA ILE A 185 15.15 -20.12 13.21
C ILE A 185 15.21 -20.14 14.73
N GLN A 186 16.24 -19.51 15.30
CA GLN A 186 16.42 -19.46 16.77
C GLN A 186 15.25 -18.74 17.45
N GLY A 187 14.83 -17.59 16.90
CA GLY A 187 13.69 -16.84 17.40
C GLY A 187 12.37 -17.63 17.33
N ILE A 188 12.17 -18.41 16.27
CA ILE A 188 11.00 -19.29 16.14
C ILE A 188 11.04 -20.39 17.21
N HIS A 189 12.18 -21.04 17.44
CA HIS A 189 12.30 -22.03 18.53
C HIS A 189 11.99 -21.43 19.91
N ASP A 190 12.52 -20.23 20.19
CA ASP A 190 12.32 -19.57 21.48
C ASP A 190 10.88 -19.03 21.66
N TYR A 191 10.22 -18.61 20.58
CA TYR A 191 9.01 -17.76 20.63
C TYR A 191 7.83 -18.22 19.76
N TYR A 192 7.81 -19.46 19.27
CA TYR A 192 6.76 -19.99 18.37
C TYR A 192 5.31 -19.64 18.79
N ASN A 193 5.02 -19.74 20.09
CA ASN A 193 3.69 -19.49 20.68
C ASN A 193 3.43 -18.03 21.10
N TYR A 194 4.31 -17.10 20.75
CA TYR A 194 4.23 -15.68 21.08
C TYR A 194 4.02 -14.83 19.84
N GLY A 195 3.40 -13.66 20.05
CA GLY A 195 3.06 -12.69 19.01
C GLY A 195 2.37 -13.34 17.83
N PHE A 196 2.87 -13.01 16.64
CA PHE A 196 2.46 -13.62 15.37
C PHE A 196 3.54 -14.54 14.80
N THR A 197 4.43 -15.08 15.66
CA THR A 197 5.57 -15.91 15.24
C THR A 197 5.14 -17.11 14.42
N LYS A 198 4.13 -17.86 14.87
CA LYS A 198 3.59 -19.01 14.13
C LYS A 198 3.13 -18.64 12.72
N PHE A 199 2.34 -17.58 12.59
CA PHE A 199 1.90 -17.06 11.29
C PHE A 199 3.08 -16.67 10.41
N ASN A 200 4.03 -15.91 10.97
CA ASN A 200 5.22 -15.45 10.27
C ASN A 200 6.07 -16.61 9.76
N PHE A 201 6.31 -17.63 10.58
CA PHE A 201 7.00 -18.85 10.18
C PHE A 201 6.28 -19.52 9.01
N GLU A 202 5.02 -19.88 9.21
CA GLU A 202 4.28 -20.65 8.20
C GLU A 202 4.06 -19.87 6.90
N HIS A 203 4.04 -18.55 6.95
CA HIS A 203 3.75 -17.69 5.80
C HIS A 203 5.01 -17.32 5.01
N SER A 204 6.11 -17.05 5.71
CA SER A 204 7.21 -16.26 5.15
C SER A 204 8.57 -16.95 5.21
N MET A 205 8.71 -17.97 6.07
CA MET A 205 9.98 -18.70 6.21
C MET A 205 10.33 -19.41 4.91
N PRO A 206 11.55 -19.27 4.38
CA PRO A 206 11.94 -20.01 3.20
C PRO A 206 11.98 -21.52 3.48
N THR A 207 11.64 -22.33 2.48
CA THR A 207 11.88 -23.78 2.55
C THR A 207 13.34 -24.06 2.15
N PRO A 208 13.95 -25.18 2.58
CA PRO A 208 15.29 -25.56 2.13
C PRO A 208 15.44 -25.49 0.60
N LYS A 209 14.47 -26.05 -0.12
CA LYS A 209 14.38 -25.99 -1.58
C LYS A 209 14.23 -24.58 -2.13
N GLY A 210 13.45 -23.73 -1.46
CA GLY A 210 13.25 -22.34 -1.83
C GLY A 210 14.53 -21.52 -1.76
N ILE A 211 15.37 -21.75 -0.75
CA ILE A 211 16.70 -21.14 -0.68
C ILE A 211 17.58 -21.64 -1.82
N GLU A 212 17.59 -22.96 -2.07
CA GLU A 212 18.39 -23.54 -3.15
C GLU A 212 18.11 -22.90 -4.51
N TYR A 213 16.84 -22.66 -4.80
CA TYR A 213 16.38 -22.02 -6.03
C TYR A 213 16.67 -20.51 -6.06
N SER A 214 16.51 -19.84 -4.93
CA SER A 214 16.68 -18.37 -4.85
C SER A 214 18.16 -17.96 -4.90
N LEU A 215 19.05 -18.84 -4.46
CA LEU A 215 20.48 -18.60 -4.38
C LEU A 215 21.21 -19.34 -5.52
N ASN A 216 21.16 -18.77 -6.73
CA ASN A 216 21.87 -19.26 -7.90
C ASN A 216 23.41 -19.22 -7.70
N GLY A 217 24.14 -20.06 -8.45
CA GLY A 217 25.60 -19.99 -8.50
C GLY A 217 26.33 -20.74 -7.37
N LYS A 218 25.71 -21.73 -6.72
CA LYS A 218 26.34 -22.57 -5.66
C LYS A 218 27.71 -23.14 -6.04
N GLU A 219 27.92 -23.40 -7.32
CA GLU A 219 29.20 -23.91 -7.87
C GLU A 219 30.35 -22.91 -7.75
N GLN A 220 30.04 -21.62 -7.62
CA GLN A 220 31.00 -20.52 -7.54
C GLN A 220 31.26 -20.08 -6.10
N TRP A 221 30.53 -20.61 -5.11
CA TRP A 221 30.69 -20.23 -3.71
C TRP A 221 31.96 -20.80 -3.11
N ASN A 222 32.55 -20.03 -2.20
CA ASN A 222 33.64 -20.54 -1.40
C ASN A 222 33.16 -21.66 -0.45
N LYS A 223 34.13 -22.40 0.11
CA LYS A 223 33.87 -23.55 0.98
C LYS A 223 33.09 -23.18 2.24
N ASP A 224 33.32 -22.00 2.79
CA ASP A 224 32.70 -21.54 4.04
C ASP A 224 31.23 -21.17 3.83
N THR A 225 30.92 -20.46 2.74
CA THR A 225 29.55 -20.16 2.33
C THR A 225 28.76 -21.44 2.04
N LEU A 226 29.36 -22.43 1.38
CA LEU A 226 28.71 -23.73 1.16
C LEU A 226 28.47 -24.50 2.47
N LEU A 227 29.40 -24.44 3.43
CA LEU A 227 29.23 -25.07 4.74
C LEU A 227 28.11 -24.40 5.55
N LYS A 228 28.08 -23.07 5.53
CA LYS A 228 27.01 -22.27 6.17
C LYS A 228 25.65 -22.60 5.58
N PHE A 229 25.54 -22.65 4.26
CA PHE A 229 24.32 -23.03 3.56
C PHE A 229 23.82 -24.42 3.97
N LYS A 230 24.70 -25.43 4.03
CA LYS A 230 24.35 -26.78 4.49
C LYS A 230 23.80 -26.78 5.92
N LYS A 231 24.43 -26.00 6.81
CA LYS A 231 23.98 -25.85 8.20
C LYS A 231 22.59 -25.20 8.27
N VAL A 232 22.38 -24.11 7.53
CA VAL A 232 21.08 -23.43 7.43
C VAL A 232 19.99 -24.39 6.96
N ASN A 233 20.24 -25.12 5.87
CA ASN A 233 19.28 -26.08 5.33
C ASN A 233 18.94 -27.20 6.31
N SER A 234 19.93 -27.74 7.03
CA SER A 234 19.70 -28.75 8.07
C SER A 234 18.79 -28.20 9.17
N ASN A 235 19.10 -27.01 9.67
CA ASN A 235 18.32 -26.40 10.76
C ASN A 235 16.90 -26.02 10.32
N LEU A 236 16.71 -25.61 9.06
CA LEU A 236 15.37 -25.42 8.50
C LEU A 236 14.59 -26.73 8.45
N ASP A 237 15.21 -27.81 7.96
CA ASP A 237 14.56 -29.12 7.89
C ASP A 237 14.08 -29.57 9.29
N ASP A 238 14.94 -29.40 10.30
CA ASP A 238 14.59 -29.70 11.70
C ASP A 238 13.47 -28.80 12.23
N LEU A 239 13.49 -27.51 11.90
CA LEU A 239 12.43 -26.56 12.28
C LEU A 239 11.08 -26.93 11.66
N TYR A 240 11.05 -27.28 10.37
CA TYR A 240 9.84 -27.70 9.67
C TYR A 240 9.30 -29.02 10.22
N LYS A 241 10.17 -30.02 10.47
CA LYS A 241 9.77 -31.27 11.14
C LYS A 241 9.13 -31.02 12.50
N GLN A 242 9.69 -30.09 13.27
CA GLN A 242 9.20 -29.80 14.61
C GLN A 242 7.83 -29.11 14.61
N TYR A 243 7.62 -28.12 13.73
CA TYR A 243 6.47 -27.21 13.82
C TYR A 243 5.44 -27.35 12.71
N LYS A 244 5.72 -28.13 11.66
CA LYS A 244 4.83 -28.35 10.52
C LYS A 244 4.45 -29.83 10.46
N PRO A 245 3.32 -30.24 11.07
CA PRO A 245 2.96 -31.66 11.23
C PRO A 245 2.84 -32.45 9.91
N ASP A 246 2.50 -31.77 8.82
CA ASP A 246 2.36 -32.36 7.50
C ASP A 246 3.66 -32.36 6.69
N TYR A 247 4.78 -31.88 7.25
CA TYR A 247 6.04 -31.77 6.53
C TYR A 247 6.58 -33.12 6.05
N ASP A 248 6.61 -34.12 6.94
CA ASP A 248 7.11 -35.46 6.63
C ASP A 248 6.21 -36.21 5.64
N GLU A 249 4.90 -35.88 5.61
CA GLU A 249 3.95 -36.40 4.63
C GLU A 249 4.12 -35.72 3.26
N MET A 250 4.26 -34.38 3.27
CA MET A 250 4.34 -33.56 2.06
C MET A 250 5.67 -33.71 1.32
N ARG A 251 6.78 -33.87 2.04
CA ARG A 251 8.11 -33.90 1.44
C ARG A 251 8.28 -35.03 0.40
N PRO A 252 7.96 -36.31 0.70
CA PRO A 252 8.01 -37.38 -0.30
C PRO A 252 7.09 -37.12 -1.51
N MET A 253 5.95 -36.47 -1.30
CA MET A 253 5.04 -36.11 -2.39
C MET A 253 5.66 -35.05 -3.31
N ILE A 254 6.31 -34.03 -2.74
CA ILE A 254 7.00 -32.99 -3.50
C ILE A 254 8.17 -33.58 -4.30
N GLU A 255 8.99 -34.44 -3.67
CA GLU A 255 10.09 -35.14 -4.33
C GLU A 255 9.59 -36.03 -5.48
N LYS A 256 8.49 -36.76 -5.26
CA LYS A 256 7.82 -37.56 -6.31
C LYS A 256 7.29 -36.67 -7.43
N LYS A 257 6.67 -35.52 -7.12
CA LYS A 257 6.19 -34.55 -8.11
C LYS A 257 7.32 -34.04 -8.98
N ASP A 258 8.45 -33.68 -8.38
CA ASP A 258 9.59 -33.15 -9.13
C ASP A 258 10.21 -34.19 -10.07
N LYS A 259 10.30 -35.45 -9.64
CA LYS A 259 10.72 -36.56 -10.49
C LYS A 259 9.77 -36.76 -11.67
N LEU A 260 8.47 -36.80 -11.42
CA LEU A 260 7.44 -36.94 -12.46
C LEU A 260 7.44 -35.75 -13.43
N TYR A 261 7.65 -34.54 -12.92
CA TYR A 261 7.81 -33.35 -13.74
C TYR A 261 9.02 -33.46 -14.67
N GLY A 262 10.16 -33.94 -14.16
CA GLY A 262 11.36 -34.20 -14.98
C GLY A 262 11.08 -35.16 -16.15
N ASP A 263 10.45 -36.30 -15.87
CA ASP A 263 10.02 -37.27 -16.89
C ASP A 263 9.07 -36.64 -17.92
N TYR A 264 8.07 -35.89 -17.44
CA TYR A 264 7.09 -35.19 -18.29
C TYR A 264 7.76 -34.15 -19.20
N VAL A 265 8.69 -33.36 -18.67
CA VAL A 265 9.41 -32.32 -19.43
C VAL A 265 10.22 -32.95 -20.57
N VAL A 266 10.92 -34.06 -20.31
CA VAL A 266 11.65 -34.80 -21.34
C VAL A 266 10.69 -35.33 -22.41
N ALA A 267 9.62 -36.02 -22.01
CA ALA A 267 8.63 -36.55 -22.94
C ALA A 267 7.95 -35.45 -23.78
N ARG A 268 7.64 -34.31 -23.16
CA ARG A 268 7.10 -33.12 -23.84
C ARG A 268 8.08 -32.54 -24.86
N PHE A 269 9.36 -32.47 -24.51
CA PHE A 269 10.40 -31.99 -25.43
C PHE A 269 10.57 -32.92 -26.63
N GLU A 270 10.61 -34.24 -26.40
CA GLU A 270 10.69 -35.24 -27.47
C GLU A 270 9.48 -35.19 -28.39
N PHE A 271 8.27 -35.09 -27.83
CA PHE A 271 7.05 -34.91 -28.60
C PHE A 271 7.08 -33.62 -29.43
N SER A 272 7.46 -32.49 -28.84
CA SER A 272 7.57 -31.21 -29.55
C SER A 272 8.57 -31.31 -30.71
N SER A 273 9.73 -31.91 -30.47
CA SER A 273 10.76 -32.10 -31.49
C SER A 273 10.28 -32.99 -32.65
N ALA A 274 9.58 -34.08 -32.33
CA ALA A 274 8.99 -34.97 -33.34
C ALA A 274 7.88 -34.27 -34.15
N LEU A 275 7.03 -33.49 -33.48
CA LEU A 275 5.97 -32.72 -34.11
C LEU A 275 6.51 -31.61 -35.02
N ASP A 276 7.58 -30.93 -34.63
CA ASP A 276 8.20 -29.88 -35.43
C ASP A 276 8.88 -30.45 -36.69
N ALA A 277 9.55 -31.60 -36.56
CA ALA A 277 10.07 -32.35 -37.70
C ALA A 277 8.92 -32.75 -38.66
N PHE A 278 7.84 -33.29 -38.12
CA PHE A 278 6.67 -33.68 -38.91
C PHE A 278 6.03 -32.48 -39.63
N LYS A 279 5.84 -31.35 -38.94
CA LYS A 279 5.35 -30.10 -39.54
C LYS A 279 6.25 -29.60 -40.68
N SER A 280 7.56 -29.70 -40.51
CA SER A 280 8.54 -29.32 -41.54
C SER A 280 8.35 -30.14 -42.81
N ASP A 281 8.19 -31.46 -42.69
CA ASP A 281 8.02 -32.34 -43.84
C ASP A 281 6.62 -32.22 -44.47
N ILE A 282 5.58 -32.01 -43.66
CA ILE A 282 4.25 -31.62 -44.17
C ILE A 282 4.36 -30.36 -45.02
N ASN A 283 5.06 -29.32 -44.56
CA ASN A 283 5.20 -28.07 -45.32
C ASN A 283 5.89 -28.30 -46.68
N LYS A 284 6.89 -29.19 -46.76
CA LYS A 284 7.56 -29.54 -48.02
C LYS A 284 6.60 -30.25 -48.98
N GLU A 285 5.85 -31.23 -48.48
CA GLU A 285 4.91 -31.98 -49.33
C GLU A 285 3.72 -31.12 -49.76
N PHE A 286 3.16 -30.29 -48.88
CA PHE A 286 2.11 -29.34 -49.23
C PHE A 286 2.55 -28.39 -50.35
N ARG A 287 3.80 -27.89 -50.32
CA ARG A 287 4.35 -27.07 -51.40
C ARG A 287 4.47 -27.86 -52.71
N LYS A 288 4.95 -29.11 -52.66
CA LYS A 288 5.06 -30.00 -53.82
C LYS A 288 3.69 -30.27 -54.47
N GLN A 289 2.67 -30.48 -53.65
CA GLN A 289 1.29 -30.73 -54.08
C GLN A 289 0.48 -29.44 -54.33
N LYS A 290 1.11 -28.25 -54.23
CA LYS A 290 0.46 -26.93 -54.41
C LYS A 290 -0.76 -26.72 -53.49
N LEU A 291 -0.67 -27.23 -52.26
CA LEU A 291 -1.66 -27.05 -51.19
C LEU A 291 -1.25 -25.86 -50.31
N TYR A 292 -2.07 -24.80 -50.27
CA TYR A 292 -1.72 -23.53 -49.58
C TYR A 292 -2.65 -23.15 -48.42
N SER A 293 -3.56 -24.02 -48.01
CA SER A 293 -4.45 -23.74 -46.88
C SER A 293 -3.79 -24.11 -45.55
N GLU A 294 -3.51 -23.09 -44.72
CA GLU A 294 -3.05 -23.28 -43.35
C GLU A 294 -4.08 -24.04 -42.50
N LYS A 295 -5.37 -23.73 -42.65
CA LYS A 295 -6.45 -24.44 -41.96
C LYS A 295 -6.49 -25.93 -42.31
N ALA A 296 -6.29 -26.30 -43.57
CA ALA A 296 -6.24 -27.70 -43.97
C ALA A 296 -5.03 -28.42 -43.37
N LYS A 297 -3.88 -27.74 -43.28
CA LYS A 297 -2.68 -28.26 -42.63
C LYS A 297 -2.89 -28.49 -41.13
N GLU A 298 -3.52 -27.53 -40.45
CA GLU A 298 -3.91 -27.67 -39.04
C GLU A 298 -4.87 -28.85 -38.85
N ASN A 299 -5.92 -28.95 -39.67
CA ASN A 299 -6.85 -30.08 -39.63
C ASN A 299 -6.14 -31.43 -39.82
N PHE A 300 -5.19 -31.53 -40.76
CA PHE A 300 -4.38 -32.75 -40.91
C PHE A 300 -3.59 -33.08 -39.64
N ILE A 301 -2.86 -32.10 -39.09
CA ILE A 301 -2.05 -32.28 -37.89
C ILE A 301 -2.91 -32.67 -36.69
N TYR A 302 -4.03 -31.98 -36.45
CA TYR A 302 -4.95 -32.29 -35.35
C TYR A 302 -5.60 -33.66 -35.50
N SER A 303 -5.97 -34.05 -36.73
CA SER A 303 -6.49 -35.40 -36.99
C SER A 303 -5.48 -36.50 -36.65
N VAL A 304 -4.17 -36.21 -36.80
CA VAL A 304 -3.09 -37.13 -36.45
C VAL A 304 -2.87 -37.18 -34.94
N ILE A 305 -2.77 -36.03 -34.27
CA ILE A 305 -2.44 -35.96 -32.83
C ILE A 305 -3.59 -36.50 -31.97
N HIS A 306 -4.84 -36.12 -32.27
CA HIS A 306 -6.00 -36.44 -31.42
C HIS A 306 -6.85 -37.59 -31.96
N ASN A 307 -6.50 -38.16 -33.12
CA ASN A 307 -7.31 -39.17 -33.82
C ASN A 307 -8.77 -38.71 -34.02
N ASP A 308 -8.97 -37.42 -34.29
CA ASP A 308 -10.28 -36.80 -34.37
C ASP A 308 -10.87 -36.92 -35.77
N LYS A 309 -12.06 -37.53 -35.84
CA LYS A 309 -12.78 -37.82 -37.08
C LYS A 309 -13.21 -36.56 -37.83
N LEU A 310 -13.60 -35.50 -37.12
CA LEU A 310 -14.07 -34.25 -37.72
C LEU A 310 -12.94 -33.57 -38.48
N TYR A 311 -11.76 -33.44 -37.86
CA TYR A 311 -10.61 -32.84 -38.52
C TYR A 311 -10.13 -33.67 -39.72
N LYS A 312 -10.21 -35.00 -39.62
CA LYS A 312 -9.91 -35.93 -40.72
C LYS A 312 -10.86 -35.72 -41.90
N GLU A 313 -12.17 -35.67 -41.66
CA GLU A 313 -13.19 -35.44 -42.70
C GLU A 313 -12.99 -34.09 -43.39
N GLN A 314 -12.81 -33.01 -42.60
CA GLN A 314 -12.57 -31.67 -43.13
C GLN A 314 -11.30 -31.60 -43.99
N PHE A 315 -10.25 -32.31 -43.60
CA PHE A 315 -9.02 -32.38 -44.39
C PHE A 315 -9.21 -33.16 -45.69
N GLN A 316 -9.91 -34.30 -45.65
CA GLN A 316 -10.22 -35.09 -46.84
C GLN A 316 -11.09 -34.33 -47.85
N ASP A 317 -12.07 -33.57 -47.38
CA ASP A 317 -12.91 -32.73 -48.25
C ASP A 317 -12.11 -31.59 -48.90
N TYR A 318 -11.14 -31.03 -48.17
CA TYR A 318 -10.19 -30.09 -48.76
C TYR A 318 -9.37 -30.73 -49.89
N LEU A 319 -8.83 -31.94 -49.69
CA LEU A 319 -8.08 -32.65 -50.74
C LEU A 319 -8.93 -32.91 -51.99
N LYS A 320 -10.19 -33.36 -51.83
CA LYS A 320 -11.16 -33.52 -52.93
C LYS A 320 -11.39 -32.21 -53.68
N SER A 321 -11.58 -31.09 -52.97
CA SER A 321 -11.79 -29.78 -53.58
C SER A 321 -10.61 -29.30 -54.42
N ARG A 322 -9.41 -29.78 -54.12
CA ARG A 322 -8.17 -29.48 -54.85
C ARG A 322 -7.81 -30.52 -55.91
N LYS A 323 -8.64 -31.54 -56.10
CA LYS A 323 -8.37 -32.69 -57.00
C LYS A 323 -7.00 -33.31 -56.72
N CYS A 324 -6.63 -33.41 -55.45
CA CYS A 324 -5.37 -34.00 -55.01
C CYS A 324 -5.62 -35.46 -54.63
N ASP A 325 -5.05 -36.39 -55.40
CA ASP A 325 -5.23 -37.84 -55.19
C ASP A 325 -4.15 -38.45 -54.28
N VAL A 326 -3.29 -37.62 -53.67
CA VAL A 326 -2.22 -38.08 -52.77
C VAL A 326 -2.80 -38.45 -51.41
N ASP A 327 -2.60 -39.70 -51.01
CA ASP A 327 -2.90 -40.16 -49.66
C ASP A 327 -1.80 -39.73 -48.69
N LEU A 328 -1.94 -38.53 -48.15
CA LEU A 328 -0.97 -37.95 -47.22
C LEU A 328 -0.89 -38.72 -45.89
N TYR A 329 -1.94 -39.43 -45.48
CA TYR A 329 -1.87 -40.30 -44.29
C TYR A 329 -0.93 -41.46 -44.55
N ARG A 330 -1.06 -42.12 -45.71
CA ARG A 330 -0.12 -43.16 -46.14
C ARG A 330 1.29 -42.64 -46.38
N THR A 331 1.43 -41.47 -47.01
CA THR A 331 2.74 -40.84 -47.26
C THR A 331 3.50 -40.59 -45.97
N PHE A 332 2.80 -40.17 -44.92
CA PHE A 332 3.40 -39.81 -43.64
C PHE A 332 3.26 -40.86 -42.55
N GLN A 333 2.86 -42.10 -42.87
CA GLN A 333 2.56 -43.12 -41.86
C GLN A 333 3.65 -43.28 -40.79
N ASN A 334 4.92 -43.39 -41.20
CA ASN A 334 6.04 -43.50 -40.24
C ASN A 334 6.19 -42.27 -39.32
N HIS A 335 5.89 -41.07 -39.82
CA HIS A 335 5.91 -39.85 -39.01
C HIS A 335 4.70 -39.79 -38.08
N ILE A 336 3.54 -40.20 -38.57
CA ILE A 336 2.30 -40.30 -37.80
C ILE A 336 2.50 -41.24 -36.62
N ASP A 337 2.98 -42.47 -36.86
CA ASP A 337 3.23 -43.47 -35.83
C ASP A 337 4.21 -42.94 -34.77
N LYS A 338 5.29 -42.27 -35.23
CA LYS A 338 6.29 -41.67 -34.34
C LYS A 338 5.70 -40.56 -33.47
N VAL A 339 4.93 -39.63 -34.06
CA VAL A 339 4.33 -38.50 -33.34
C VAL A 339 3.26 -38.99 -32.36
N GLN A 340 2.41 -39.94 -32.77
CA GLN A 340 1.38 -40.54 -31.92
C GLN A 340 1.99 -41.28 -30.75
N ASN A 341 3.00 -42.13 -30.98
CA ASN A 341 3.71 -42.81 -29.90
C ASN A 341 4.34 -41.84 -28.89
N LYS A 342 4.98 -40.76 -29.37
CA LYS A 342 5.55 -39.73 -28.49
C LYS A 342 4.48 -38.93 -27.75
N TYR A 343 3.33 -38.68 -28.36
CA TYR A 343 2.19 -38.04 -27.72
C TYR A 343 1.61 -38.92 -26.60
N GLU A 344 1.40 -40.21 -26.85
CA GLU A 344 0.96 -41.17 -25.84
C GLU A 344 1.93 -41.24 -24.66
N ILE A 345 3.24 -41.34 -24.92
CA ILE A 345 4.27 -41.29 -23.87
C ILE A 345 4.15 -39.99 -23.06
N LYS A 346 3.99 -38.83 -23.72
CA LYS A 346 3.81 -37.54 -23.06
C LYS A 346 2.58 -37.53 -22.14
N VAL A 347 1.43 -38.01 -22.62
CA VAL A 347 0.18 -38.07 -21.85
C VAL A 347 0.32 -39.02 -20.65
N ASN A 348 0.88 -40.21 -20.87
CA ASN A 348 1.13 -41.20 -19.81
C ASN A 348 2.06 -40.68 -18.70
N LYS A 349 2.94 -39.71 -18.99
CA LYS A 349 3.79 -39.03 -18.00
C LYS A 349 3.13 -37.80 -17.38
N GLU A 350 2.22 -37.16 -18.09
CA GLU A 350 1.48 -35.97 -17.63
C GLU A 350 0.45 -36.33 -16.55
N GLU A 351 -0.35 -37.39 -16.76
CA GLU A 351 -1.39 -37.81 -15.82
C GLU A 351 -0.90 -38.00 -14.37
N PRO A 352 0.12 -38.82 -14.08
CA PRO A 352 0.60 -39.00 -12.70
C PRO A 352 1.24 -37.73 -12.13
N TYR A 353 1.83 -36.88 -12.98
CA TYR A 353 2.35 -35.57 -12.57
C TYR A 353 1.22 -34.62 -12.17
N GLN A 354 0.11 -34.59 -12.91
CA GLN A 354 -1.05 -33.76 -12.56
C GLN A 354 -1.75 -34.26 -11.30
N GLU A 355 -1.99 -35.58 -11.19
CA GLU A 355 -2.65 -36.15 -10.01
C GLU A 355 -1.94 -35.81 -8.70
N ILE A 356 -0.61 -35.87 -8.68
CA ILE A 356 0.15 -35.50 -7.48
C ILE A 356 0.22 -33.98 -7.27
N THR A 357 0.22 -33.20 -8.34
CA THR A 357 0.21 -31.74 -8.28
C THR A 357 -1.09 -31.25 -7.67
N ASP A 358 -2.24 -31.78 -8.10
CA ASP A 358 -3.56 -31.44 -7.56
C ASP A 358 -3.65 -31.77 -6.07
N LYS A 359 -3.19 -32.95 -5.64
CA LYS A 359 -3.15 -33.33 -4.21
C LYS A 359 -2.30 -32.37 -3.36
N ILE A 360 -1.16 -31.91 -3.89
CA ILE A 360 -0.30 -30.95 -3.22
C ILE A 360 -1.00 -29.59 -3.12
N ILE A 361 -1.63 -29.13 -4.21
CA ILE A 361 -2.37 -27.86 -4.25
C ILE A 361 -3.51 -27.87 -3.24
N ASP A 362 -4.31 -28.94 -3.18
CA ASP A 362 -5.42 -29.06 -2.22
C ASP A 362 -4.93 -28.94 -0.78
N ARG A 363 -3.82 -29.62 -0.45
CA ARG A 363 -3.20 -29.54 0.88
C ARG A 363 -2.64 -28.15 1.16
N GLU A 364 -2.03 -27.49 0.19
CA GLU A 364 -1.54 -26.13 0.32
C GLU A 364 -2.67 -25.11 0.53
N VAL A 365 -3.81 -25.27 -0.15
CA VAL A 365 -5.01 -24.43 0.01
C VAL A 365 -5.57 -24.59 1.41
N GLN A 366 -5.71 -25.82 1.89
CA GLN A 366 -6.17 -26.08 3.26
C GLN A 366 -5.22 -25.43 4.29
N ASN A 367 -3.91 -25.67 4.15
CA ASN A 367 -2.90 -25.09 5.01
C ASN A 367 -2.94 -23.55 5.00
N ARG A 368 -3.15 -22.94 3.83
CA ARG A 368 -3.23 -21.49 3.66
C ARG A 368 -4.45 -20.91 4.39
N SER A 369 -5.59 -21.58 4.32
CA SER A 369 -6.78 -21.19 5.07
C SER A 369 -6.53 -21.21 6.58
N GLU A 370 -5.97 -22.30 7.13
CA GLU A 370 -5.63 -22.39 8.56
C GLU A 370 -4.63 -21.32 9.00
N ARG A 371 -3.64 -21.03 8.15
CA ARG A 371 -2.66 -19.96 8.37
C ARG A 371 -3.33 -18.58 8.47
N HIS A 372 -4.24 -18.29 7.54
CA HIS A 372 -4.95 -17.00 7.50
C HIS A 372 -5.85 -16.80 8.72
N LYS A 373 -6.45 -17.87 9.27
CA LYS A 373 -7.21 -17.80 10.54
C LYS A 373 -6.38 -17.27 11.72
N MET A 374 -5.05 -17.41 11.68
CA MET A 374 -4.16 -16.90 12.74
C MET A 374 -4.11 -15.37 12.79
N ILE A 375 -4.44 -14.69 11.70
CA ILE A 375 -4.43 -13.22 11.58
C ILE A 375 -5.80 -12.62 11.27
N PHE A 376 -6.80 -13.46 11.07
CA PHE A 376 -8.20 -13.07 10.99
C PHE A 376 -8.83 -13.02 12.40
N PRO A 377 -9.73 -12.08 12.71
CA PRO A 377 -10.42 -12.01 14.01
C PRO A 377 -11.12 -13.33 14.37
N SER A 378 -10.93 -13.81 15.59
CA SER A 378 -11.55 -15.07 16.05
C SER A 378 -13.01 -14.93 16.51
N CYS A 379 -13.50 -13.70 16.61
CA CYS A 379 -14.88 -13.37 16.95
C CYS A 379 -15.53 -12.54 15.84
N GLN A 380 -16.85 -12.65 15.74
CA GLN A 380 -17.68 -11.67 15.05
C GLN A 380 -17.42 -10.28 15.64
N PHE A 381 -17.38 -9.27 14.80
CA PHE A 381 -17.15 -7.90 15.23
C PHE A 381 -18.09 -6.95 14.51
N GLU A 382 -18.50 -5.93 15.25
CA GLU A 382 -19.01 -4.70 14.69
C GLU A 382 -17.86 -3.71 14.58
N PRO A 383 -17.88 -2.80 13.60
CA PRO A 383 -16.97 -1.67 13.57
C PRO A 383 -16.96 -0.95 14.92
N PHE A 384 -15.78 -0.74 15.51
CA PHE A 384 -15.72 -0.03 16.78
C PHE A 384 -16.23 1.40 16.58
N THR A 385 -16.94 1.91 17.58
CA THR A 385 -17.46 3.27 17.56
C THR A 385 -16.28 4.22 17.47
N LEU A 386 -16.11 4.78 16.29
CA LEU A 386 -15.24 5.91 16.06
C LEU A 386 -15.97 7.10 16.66
N GLY A 387 -15.91 7.24 17.99
CA GLY A 387 -16.29 8.50 18.61
C GLY A 387 -15.58 9.61 17.84
N ASP A 388 -16.27 10.74 17.63
CA ASP A 388 -15.62 11.96 17.16
C ASP A 388 -14.24 12.03 17.83
N ASN A 389 -13.18 12.36 17.11
CA ASN A 389 -11.87 12.56 17.74
C ASN A 389 -12.00 13.81 18.64
N ILE A 390 -12.59 13.62 19.84
CA ILE A 390 -13.29 14.61 20.67
C ILE A 390 -12.33 15.69 21.17
N LYS A 391 -11.02 15.41 21.19
CA LYS A 391 -10.03 16.34 21.73
C LYS A 391 -9.82 17.60 20.87
N ASP A 392 -10.31 17.65 19.63
CA ASP A 392 -10.08 18.78 18.69
C ASP A 392 -11.35 19.33 17.99
N LEU A 393 -12.54 18.77 18.21
CA LEU A 393 -13.79 19.25 17.58
C LEU A 393 -14.50 20.35 18.37
N THR A 394 -14.09 20.63 19.62
CA THR A 394 -14.50 21.86 20.30
C THR A 394 -13.77 23.03 19.68
N MET A 395 -14.52 24.05 19.25
CA MET A 395 -13.96 25.30 18.75
C MET A 395 -13.00 25.89 19.79
N ARG A 396 -11.69 25.78 19.52
CA ARG A 396 -10.65 26.36 20.36
C ARG A 396 -10.56 27.86 20.09
N LEU A 397 -11.36 28.63 20.80
CA LEU A 397 -11.14 30.06 20.95
C LEU A 397 -9.84 30.21 21.77
N SER A 398 -8.81 30.86 21.26
CA SER A 398 -7.66 31.18 22.11
C SER A 398 -8.09 32.27 23.09
N MET A 399 -7.52 32.28 24.30
CA MET A 399 -7.82 33.32 25.31
C MET A 399 -7.51 34.76 24.84
N ASP A 400 -6.85 34.92 23.68
CA ASP A 400 -6.56 36.20 23.01
C ASP A 400 -7.50 36.49 21.80
N ASP A 401 -8.38 35.57 21.41
CA ASP A 401 -9.27 35.68 20.22
C ASP A 401 -10.74 36.04 20.59
N ASP A 402 -11.05 36.44 21.82
CA ASP A 402 -12.35 36.98 22.25
C ASP A 402 -12.59 38.41 21.69
N LEU A 403 -12.45 38.56 20.37
CA LEU A 403 -12.73 39.80 19.68
C LEU A 403 -14.25 39.99 19.62
N LEU A 404 -14.75 41.05 20.27
CA LEU A 404 -16.14 41.47 20.16
C LEU A 404 -16.61 41.55 18.71
N ASN A 405 -17.87 41.17 18.50
CA ASN A 405 -18.50 41.08 17.19
C ASN A 405 -17.74 40.18 16.20
N THR A 406 -17.32 38.99 16.65
CA THR A 406 -16.66 37.98 15.82
C THR A 406 -17.44 36.67 15.83
N CYS A 407 -17.66 36.12 14.64
CA CYS A 407 -18.28 34.82 14.41
C CYS A 407 -17.22 33.83 13.90
N HIS A 408 -16.86 32.87 14.75
CA HIS A 408 -15.99 31.76 14.40
C HIS A 408 -16.84 30.61 13.85
N ILE A 409 -16.42 29.95 12.77
CA ILE A 409 -17.20 28.93 12.09
C ILE A 409 -16.28 27.80 11.61
N ASN A 410 -16.60 26.56 11.99
CA ASN A 410 -15.95 25.35 11.47
C ASN A 410 -16.92 24.60 10.55
N ILE A 411 -16.48 24.30 9.33
CA ILE A 411 -17.26 23.58 8.33
C ILE A 411 -16.58 22.24 8.00
N TYR A 412 -17.29 21.16 8.29
CA TYR A 412 -16.84 19.79 8.07
C TYR A 412 -17.46 19.25 6.78
N ILE A 413 -16.63 18.84 5.82
CA ILE A 413 -17.05 18.48 4.46
C ILE A 413 -16.57 17.07 4.15
N SER A 414 -17.47 16.23 3.65
CA SER A 414 -17.06 15.03 2.91
C SER A 414 -16.80 15.42 1.47
N ASN A 415 -15.60 15.10 0.99
CA ASN A 415 -15.32 15.20 -0.43
C ASN A 415 -15.94 14.03 -1.24
N ASN A 416 -16.71 13.13 -0.62
CA ASN A 416 -17.38 11.98 -1.29
C ASN A 416 -16.42 11.19 -2.20
N GLY A 417 -15.15 11.15 -1.79
CA GLY A 417 -14.08 10.50 -2.51
C GLY A 417 -13.95 10.98 -3.95
N ILE A 418 -13.95 12.31 -4.24
CA ILE A 418 -13.74 12.89 -5.58
C ILE A 418 -12.54 12.22 -6.25
N SER A 419 -12.81 11.13 -6.94
CA SER A 419 -11.87 10.37 -7.73
C SER A 419 -12.34 10.47 -9.16
N ARG A 420 -11.45 10.16 -10.11
CA ARG A 420 -11.80 10.08 -11.53
C ARG A 420 -12.58 8.78 -11.81
N SER A 421 -13.63 8.49 -11.03
CA SER A 421 -14.53 7.37 -11.26
C SER A 421 -15.74 7.82 -12.08
N TYR A 422 -16.42 6.87 -12.70
CA TYR A 422 -17.67 7.11 -13.43
C TYR A 422 -18.84 7.48 -12.52
N ILE A 423 -18.72 7.23 -11.20
CA ILE A 423 -19.77 7.41 -10.18
C ILE A 423 -19.35 8.59 -9.28
N ARG A 424 -19.05 9.74 -9.89
CA ARG A 424 -18.60 10.91 -9.15
C ARG A 424 -19.79 11.62 -8.51
N LYS A 425 -19.70 11.89 -7.20
CA LYS A 425 -20.64 12.71 -6.45
C LYS A 425 -20.01 14.07 -6.10
N ASP A 426 -20.84 15.08 -5.94
CA ASP A 426 -20.41 16.37 -5.42
C ASP A 426 -20.21 16.30 -3.89
N PRO A 427 -19.37 17.17 -3.31
CA PRO A 427 -19.09 17.15 -1.89
C PRO A 427 -20.30 17.64 -1.07
N ASP A 428 -20.43 17.12 0.15
CA ASP A 428 -21.47 17.49 1.10
C ASP A 428 -20.89 18.07 2.39
N ILE A 429 -21.56 19.09 2.96
CA ILE A 429 -21.26 19.57 4.31
C ILE A 429 -21.88 18.58 5.30
N LEU A 430 -21.07 17.99 6.17
CA LEU A 430 -21.53 17.04 7.19
C LEU A 430 -22.00 17.75 8.46
N ARG A 431 -21.26 18.78 8.87
CA ARG A 431 -21.46 19.48 10.14
C ARG A 431 -20.97 20.93 10.06
N ILE A 432 -21.66 21.82 10.75
CA ILE A 432 -21.26 23.21 10.97
C ILE A 432 -21.28 23.49 12.46
N ASP A 433 -20.16 23.99 12.97
CA ASP A 433 -20.06 24.53 14.32
C ASP A 433 -19.82 26.04 14.21
N TYR A 434 -20.48 26.83 15.06
CA TYR A 434 -20.15 28.23 15.17
C TYR A 434 -20.20 28.74 16.60
N CYS A 435 -19.42 29.79 16.83
CA CYS A 435 -19.41 30.56 18.05
C CYS A 435 -19.40 32.05 17.68
N TYR A 436 -20.46 32.77 18.05
CA TYR A 436 -20.56 34.21 17.90
C TYR A 436 -20.41 34.90 19.25
N ILE A 437 -19.49 35.87 19.32
CA ILE A 437 -19.32 36.76 20.47
C ILE A 437 -19.81 38.14 20.05
N ASN A 438 -20.89 38.62 20.68
CA ASN A 438 -21.45 39.93 20.35
C ASN A 438 -20.62 41.08 20.98
N ASN A 439 -21.05 42.33 20.80
CA ASN A 439 -20.38 43.50 21.39
C ASN A 439 -20.49 43.59 22.92
N GLU A 440 -21.34 42.76 23.54
CA GLU A 440 -21.64 42.74 24.98
C GLU A 440 -21.01 41.51 25.65
N GLU A 441 -20.01 40.88 25.02
CA GLU A 441 -19.35 39.64 25.50
C GLU A 441 -20.28 38.43 25.66
N THR A 442 -21.50 38.50 25.12
CA THR A 442 -22.42 37.35 25.11
C THR A 442 -22.01 36.37 24.03
N LYS A 443 -21.79 35.12 24.46
CA LYS A 443 -21.37 34.01 23.60
C LYS A 443 -22.56 33.15 23.18
N TYR A 444 -22.71 32.95 21.87
CA TYR A 444 -23.69 32.05 21.26
C TYR A 444 -22.96 30.91 20.54
N GLU A 445 -23.10 29.68 21.03
CA GLU A 445 -22.40 28.51 20.50
C GLU A 445 -23.40 27.41 20.14
N LYS A 446 -23.31 26.88 18.90
CA LYS A 446 -24.13 25.77 18.43
C LYS A 446 -23.37 24.87 17.47
N GLN A 447 -23.83 23.62 17.40
CA GLN A 447 -23.31 22.57 16.53
C GLN A 447 -24.48 21.94 15.78
N TYR A 448 -24.36 21.84 14.46
CA TYR A 448 -25.40 21.32 13.59
C TYR A 448 -24.86 20.25 12.66
N TYR A 449 -25.50 19.08 12.64
CA TYR A 449 -25.31 18.08 11.60
C TYR A 449 -26.24 18.42 10.44
N ILE A 450 -25.70 18.46 9.22
CA ILE A 450 -26.42 19.03 8.08
C ILE A 450 -27.14 17.93 7.32
N GLU A 451 -28.41 18.16 6.99
CA GLU A 451 -29.21 17.25 6.18
C GLU A 451 -28.80 17.35 4.69
N ASN A 452 -28.36 16.22 4.11
CA ASN A 452 -28.08 16.03 2.69
C ASN A 452 -28.12 14.54 2.32
N GLU A 453 -27.75 14.20 1.09
CA GLU A 453 -27.71 12.81 0.60
C GLU A 453 -26.75 11.97 1.44
N THR A 454 -25.49 12.41 1.60
CA THR A 454 -24.46 11.67 2.36
C THR A 454 -24.89 11.41 3.81
N THR A 455 -25.39 12.43 4.52
CA THR A 455 -25.76 12.26 5.94
C THR A 455 -27.01 11.39 6.14
N ARG A 456 -27.98 11.44 5.20
CA ARG A 456 -29.13 10.52 5.22
C ARG A 456 -28.74 9.09 4.91
N ASN A 457 -27.79 8.87 4.01
CA ASN A 457 -27.23 7.54 3.74
C ASN A 457 -26.53 6.99 4.99
N CYS A 458 -25.73 7.80 5.69
CA CYS A 458 -25.12 7.40 6.96
C CYS A 458 -26.15 6.96 8.02
N GLN A 459 -27.31 7.62 8.12
CA GLN A 459 -28.39 7.24 9.03
C GLN A 459 -29.11 5.95 8.60
N SER A 460 -29.27 5.75 7.28
CA SER A 460 -29.96 4.58 6.72
C SER A 460 -29.11 3.31 6.77
N GLY A 461 -27.77 3.47 6.87
CA GLY A 461 -26.79 2.39 6.87
C GLY A 461 -26.15 2.25 5.49
N ILE A 462 -24.83 2.05 5.48
CA ILE A 462 -24.02 1.93 4.27
C ILE A 462 -23.26 0.60 4.31
N GLY A 463 -23.35 -0.18 3.23
CA GLY A 463 -22.49 -1.33 3.04
C GLY A 463 -21.15 -0.91 2.44
N TYR A 464 -20.04 -1.45 2.93
CA TYR A 464 -18.70 -1.15 2.40
C TYR A 464 -18.03 -2.40 1.83
N TYR A 465 -17.22 -2.19 0.79
CA TYR A 465 -16.44 -3.26 0.18
C TYR A 465 -15.11 -2.76 -0.41
N GLU A 466 -14.16 -3.67 -0.62
CA GLU A 466 -12.88 -3.40 -1.29
C GLU A 466 -13.07 -3.20 -2.80
N GLN A 467 -12.81 -1.99 -3.29
CA GLN A 467 -13.13 -1.56 -4.66
C GLN A 467 -12.57 -2.51 -5.74
N ASP A 468 -11.30 -2.92 -5.59
CA ASP A 468 -10.61 -3.72 -6.60
C ASP A 468 -10.83 -5.23 -6.42
N PHE A 469 -11.48 -5.67 -5.34
CA PHE A 469 -11.69 -7.10 -5.07
C PHE A 469 -12.62 -7.76 -6.11
N TYR A 470 -13.69 -7.06 -6.50
CA TYR A 470 -14.67 -7.54 -7.48
C TYR A 470 -14.36 -7.08 -8.91
N SER A 471 -13.30 -6.30 -9.12
CA SER A 471 -12.94 -5.76 -10.44
C SER A 471 -12.12 -6.76 -11.26
N MET A 472 -12.69 -7.24 -12.37
CA MET A 472 -11.97 -8.10 -13.32
C MET A 472 -10.84 -7.36 -14.08
N PHE A 473 -10.84 -6.01 -14.06
CA PHE A 473 -9.86 -5.18 -14.78
C PHE A 473 -8.74 -4.64 -13.88
N ALA A 474 -8.72 -5.00 -12.59
CA ALA A 474 -7.69 -4.58 -11.66
C ALA A 474 -6.42 -5.45 -11.80
N PHE A 475 -5.58 -5.16 -12.79
CA PHE A 475 -4.32 -5.89 -13.03
C PHE A 475 -3.31 -5.79 -11.85
N ARG A 476 -3.46 -4.76 -11.01
CA ARG A 476 -2.69 -4.57 -9.76
C ARG A 476 -3.64 -4.02 -8.71
N PRO A 477 -4.39 -4.88 -8.00
CA PRO A 477 -5.41 -4.42 -7.07
C PRO A 477 -4.78 -3.60 -5.94
N GLU A 478 -5.36 -2.42 -5.71
CA GLU A 478 -5.10 -1.60 -4.52
C GLU A 478 -5.91 -2.19 -3.35
N ARG A 479 -5.24 -2.42 -2.21
CA ARG A 479 -5.89 -2.92 -0.98
C ARG A 479 -6.25 -1.76 -0.06
N PHE A 480 -7.20 -1.99 0.85
CA PHE A 480 -7.69 -1.00 1.82
C PHE A 480 -8.31 0.23 1.15
N LYS A 481 -8.89 0.01 -0.03
CA LYS A 481 -9.54 1.05 -0.81
C LYS A 481 -11.01 0.73 -0.89
N ILE A 482 -11.73 1.23 0.10
CA ILE A 482 -13.14 0.96 0.23
C ILE A 482 -13.99 1.92 -0.63
N THR A 483 -15.13 1.41 -1.06
CA THR A 483 -16.25 2.16 -1.64
C THR A 483 -17.53 1.60 -1.04
N SER A 484 -18.68 2.20 -1.36
CA SER A 484 -19.96 1.86 -0.74
C SER A 484 -20.96 1.23 -1.71
N LEU A 485 -21.86 0.44 -1.13
CA LEU A 485 -23.09 -0.04 -1.72
C LEU A 485 -24.27 0.61 -1.01
N ILE A 486 -25.13 1.25 -1.78
CA ILE A 486 -26.39 1.83 -1.33
C ILE A 486 -27.47 1.21 -2.22
N ASP A 487 -28.49 0.60 -1.62
CA ASP A 487 -29.52 -0.16 -2.33
C ASP A 487 -28.95 -1.23 -3.30
N ASN A 488 -27.83 -1.85 -2.91
CA ASN A 488 -27.05 -2.82 -3.71
C ASN A 488 -26.42 -2.27 -5.00
N GLU A 489 -26.42 -0.96 -5.20
CA GLU A 489 -25.70 -0.30 -6.28
C GLU A 489 -24.46 0.41 -5.75
N GLN A 490 -23.39 0.43 -6.56
CA GLN A 490 -22.20 1.18 -6.20
C GLN A 490 -22.53 2.67 -6.17
N ASP A 491 -22.35 3.30 -5.02
CA ASP A 491 -22.59 4.73 -4.83
C ASP A 491 -21.42 5.33 -4.04
N ASN A 492 -21.08 6.60 -4.28
CA ASN A 492 -19.96 7.30 -3.63
C ASN A 492 -20.41 8.44 -2.68
N SER A 493 -21.70 8.54 -2.38
CA SER A 493 -22.30 9.45 -1.39
C SER A 493 -22.11 8.90 0.02
N PHE A 494 -20.84 8.78 0.41
CA PHE A 494 -20.40 8.33 1.72
C PHE A 494 -19.24 9.21 2.20
N ILE A 495 -18.99 9.22 3.51
CA ILE A 495 -17.85 9.95 4.07
C ILE A 495 -16.58 9.24 3.66
N SER A 496 -15.67 9.85 2.89
CA SER A 496 -14.46 9.14 2.47
C SER A 496 -13.48 8.88 3.62
N ILE A 497 -12.65 7.83 3.53
CA ILE A 497 -11.56 7.56 4.50
C ILE A 497 -10.66 8.79 4.70
N LEU A 498 -10.44 9.56 3.64
CA LEU A 498 -9.64 10.77 3.70
C LEU A 498 -10.33 11.91 4.46
N ALA A 499 -11.64 12.06 4.29
CA ALA A 499 -12.43 13.04 5.03
C ALA A 499 -12.45 12.67 6.52
N GLU A 500 -12.77 11.41 6.82
CA GLU A 500 -12.73 10.86 8.18
C GLU A 500 -11.34 11.05 8.83
N PHE A 501 -10.25 10.80 8.10
CA PHE A 501 -8.89 11.04 8.60
C PHE A 501 -8.65 12.50 9.06
N LYS A 502 -9.28 13.47 8.39
CA LYS A 502 -9.07 14.91 8.68
C LYS A 502 -9.90 15.41 9.85
N HIS A 503 -11.14 14.94 9.98
CA HIS A 503 -12.10 15.51 10.93
C HIS A 503 -12.75 14.49 11.88
N GLY A 504 -12.53 13.19 11.70
CA GLY A 504 -13.03 12.13 12.59
C GLY A 504 -14.52 11.79 12.49
N ILE A 505 -15.31 12.56 11.73
CA ILE A 505 -16.74 12.29 11.49
C ILE A 505 -16.87 11.10 10.53
N ASN A 506 -17.80 10.20 10.83
CA ASN A 506 -18.07 8.95 10.11
C ASN A 506 -19.55 8.55 10.31
N ASP A 507 -19.95 7.42 9.75
CA ASP A 507 -21.35 6.99 9.77
C ASP A 507 -21.91 6.83 11.19
N TYR A 508 -21.11 6.29 12.11
CA TYR A 508 -21.50 6.07 13.51
C TYR A 508 -21.70 7.38 14.27
N THR A 509 -20.94 8.43 13.92
CA THR A 509 -21.09 9.73 14.58
C THR A 509 -22.31 10.50 14.10
N ILE A 510 -22.83 10.18 12.92
CA ILE A 510 -24.03 10.81 12.32
C ILE A 510 -25.31 10.02 12.61
N ARG A 511 -25.22 8.69 12.74
CA ARG A 511 -26.36 7.76 12.81
C ARG A 511 -27.51 8.24 13.70
N ASP A 512 -27.20 8.71 14.91
CA ASP A 512 -28.20 9.09 15.92
C ASP A 512 -28.32 10.61 16.11
N LYS A 513 -27.86 11.43 15.16
CA LYS A 513 -27.88 12.90 15.26
C LYS A 513 -29.09 13.50 14.56
N GLU A 514 -29.60 14.60 15.11
CA GLU A 514 -30.61 15.42 14.43
C GLU A 514 -29.98 16.11 13.21
N LEU A 515 -30.57 15.91 12.03
CA LEU A 515 -30.14 16.55 10.79
C LEU A 515 -30.94 17.83 10.54
N VAL A 516 -30.24 18.93 10.27
CA VAL A 516 -30.84 20.24 10.05
C VAL A 516 -30.53 20.72 8.64
N GLN A 517 -31.52 21.31 7.97
CA GLN A 517 -31.32 21.89 6.65
C GLN A 517 -30.28 23.01 6.69
N LEU A 518 -29.35 22.99 5.74
CA LEU A 518 -28.27 23.97 5.64
C LEU A 518 -28.80 25.42 5.60
N SER A 519 -29.89 25.66 4.87
CA SER A 519 -30.53 26.99 4.76
C SER A 519 -30.97 27.54 6.12
N VAL A 520 -31.49 26.70 7.01
CA VAL A 520 -31.93 27.08 8.35
C VAL A 520 -30.73 27.55 9.18
N VAL A 521 -29.63 26.79 9.17
CA VAL A 521 -28.39 27.15 9.89
C VAL A 521 -27.81 28.46 9.36
N LEU A 522 -27.75 28.63 8.04
CA LEU A 522 -27.23 29.86 7.42
C LEU A 522 -28.11 31.09 7.74
N ASN A 523 -29.43 30.92 7.78
CA ASN A 523 -30.36 31.98 8.15
C ASN A 523 -30.26 32.35 9.64
N GLU A 524 -30.06 31.37 10.52
CA GLU A 524 -29.81 31.62 11.94
C GLU A 524 -28.54 32.44 12.15
N ILE A 525 -27.42 32.03 11.55
CA ILE A 525 -26.17 32.80 11.62
C ILE A 525 -26.38 34.21 11.06
N GLN A 526 -27.11 34.34 9.95
CA GLN A 526 -27.43 35.64 9.35
C GLN A 526 -28.24 36.57 10.28
N GLN A 527 -29.08 36.03 11.17
CA GLN A 527 -29.83 36.81 12.16
C GLN A 527 -28.97 37.26 13.34
N LEU A 528 -27.88 36.55 13.64
CA LEU A 528 -26.96 36.88 14.73
C LEU A 528 -25.94 37.98 14.35
N ILE A 529 -25.63 38.11 13.07
CA ILE A 529 -24.54 38.97 12.57
C ILE A 529 -25.04 40.30 11.99
N ASP A 530 -24.18 41.32 12.03
CA ASP A 530 -24.38 42.61 11.39
C ASP A 530 -23.34 42.87 10.27
N LYS A 531 -23.36 44.08 9.70
CA LYS A 531 -22.44 44.47 8.62
C LYS A 531 -20.98 44.60 9.07
N GLU A 532 -20.73 44.84 10.35
CA GLU A 532 -19.40 45.01 10.94
C GLU A 532 -18.84 43.73 11.57
N THR A 533 -19.67 42.68 11.70
CA THR A 533 -19.24 41.38 12.23
C THR A 533 -18.03 40.83 11.48
N ARG A 534 -17.01 40.42 12.24
CA ARG A 534 -15.82 39.73 11.75
C ARG A 534 -16.09 38.23 11.68
N PHE A 535 -15.37 37.54 10.79
CA PHE A 535 -15.56 36.11 10.59
C PHE A 535 -14.24 35.39 10.55
N GLU A 536 -14.17 34.29 11.29
CA GLU A 536 -13.08 33.34 11.22
C GLU A 536 -13.63 31.99 10.79
N VAL A 537 -13.31 31.57 9.56
CA VAL A 537 -13.88 30.35 8.98
C VAL A 537 -12.78 29.33 8.75
N GLU A 538 -12.93 28.16 9.36
CA GLU A 538 -12.13 26.98 9.10
C GLU A 538 -12.94 25.94 8.34
N VAL A 539 -12.33 25.36 7.31
CA VAL A 539 -12.96 24.34 6.47
C VAL A 539 -12.05 23.13 6.43
N SER A 540 -12.60 21.96 6.73
CA SER A 540 -11.86 20.69 6.72
C SER A 540 -11.36 20.27 5.33
N GLU A 541 -12.00 20.76 4.27
CA GLU A 541 -11.66 20.52 2.87
C GLU A 541 -11.27 21.81 2.13
N SER A 542 -10.90 21.67 0.85
CA SER A 542 -10.55 22.82 0.02
C SER A 542 -11.73 23.80 -0.13
N TYR A 543 -11.42 25.09 -0.29
CA TYR A 543 -12.43 26.11 -0.57
C TYR A 543 -13.26 25.83 -1.82
N SER A 544 -12.67 25.16 -2.82
CA SER A 544 -13.40 24.71 -4.00
C SER A 544 -14.45 23.63 -3.69
N CYS A 545 -14.23 22.80 -2.65
CA CYS A 545 -15.25 21.88 -2.17
C CYS A 545 -16.37 22.66 -1.47
N LEU A 546 -16.03 23.64 -0.61
CA LEU A 546 -17.02 24.51 0.02
C LEU A 546 -17.91 25.24 -1.00
N GLU A 547 -17.32 25.83 -2.04
CA GLU A 547 -18.06 26.49 -3.12
C GLU A 547 -19.06 25.55 -3.80
N LYS A 548 -18.69 24.28 -4.01
CA LYS A 548 -19.60 23.27 -4.59
C LYS A 548 -20.73 22.87 -3.65
N CYS A 549 -20.46 22.78 -2.34
CA CYS A 549 -21.51 22.49 -1.37
C CYS A 549 -22.55 23.62 -1.29
N LEU A 550 -22.12 24.87 -1.51
CA LEU A 550 -22.95 26.07 -1.40
C LEU A 550 -23.66 26.43 -2.73
N ASN A 551 -24.20 25.44 -3.44
CA ASN A 551 -24.89 25.50 -4.75
C ASN A 551 -25.77 26.76 -5.02
N GLN A 552 -26.12 27.00 -6.29
CA GLN A 552 -26.81 28.20 -6.80
C GLN A 552 -28.02 28.68 -5.99
N ASP A 553 -28.81 27.79 -5.37
CA ASP A 553 -30.00 28.18 -4.60
C ASP A 553 -29.69 28.88 -3.27
N LEU A 554 -28.47 28.71 -2.73
CA LEU A 554 -28.01 29.36 -1.51
C LEU A 554 -27.13 30.59 -1.79
N HIS A 555 -26.77 30.84 -3.06
CA HIS A 555 -25.92 31.97 -3.43
C HIS A 555 -26.57 33.32 -3.11
N ASP A 556 -27.90 33.41 -3.07
CA ASP A 556 -28.61 34.64 -2.74
C ASP A 556 -28.65 34.98 -1.25
N ASN A 557 -28.30 34.02 -0.38
CA ASN A 557 -28.14 34.29 1.03
C ASN A 557 -26.98 35.30 1.25
N PRO A 558 -27.22 36.45 1.92
CA PRO A 558 -26.20 37.49 2.07
C PRO A 558 -24.96 37.01 2.84
N PHE A 559 -25.12 36.12 3.82
CA PHE A 559 -24.02 35.52 4.56
C PHE A 559 -23.18 34.63 3.65
N VAL A 560 -23.80 33.81 2.79
CA VAL A 560 -23.10 32.99 1.79
C VAL A 560 -22.30 33.87 0.83
N LYS A 561 -22.87 34.99 0.34
CA LYS A 561 -22.12 35.95 -0.49
C LYS A 561 -20.87 36.49 0.24
N ARG A 562 -20.98 36.81 1.53
CA ARG A 562 -19.84 37.28 2.35
C ARG A 562 -18.79 36.18 2.52
N LEU A 563 -19.22 34.96 2.83
CA LEU A 563 -18.38 33.76 2.97
C LEU A 563 -17.59 33.46 1.69
N LEU A 564 -18.25 33.56 0.51
CA LEU A 564 -17.66 33.29 -0.80
C LEU A 564 -16.79 34.43 -1.35
N SER A 565 -17.08 35.69 -0.98
CA SER A 565 -16.38 36.86 -1.52
C SER A 565 -14.93 37.04 -1.07
N ARG A 566 -14.45 36.23 -0.11
CA ARG A 566 -13.14 36.39 0.57
C ARG A 566 -12.89 37.79 1.14
N LYS A 567 -13.91 38.64 1.28
CA LYS A 567 -13.86 39.98 1.89
C LYS A 567 -13.95 39.95 3.42
N LEU A 568 -13.85 38.76 4.01
CA LEU A 568 -13.73 38.58 5.45
C LEU A 568 -12.32 39.00 5.88
N PRO A 569 -12.16 39.78 6.97
CA PRO A 569 -10.83 40.14 7.45
C PRO A 569 -10.04 38.89 7.85
N GLY A 570 -9.13 38.45 6.97
CA GLY A 570 -8.01 37.56 7.25
C GLY A 570 -8.34 36.11 7.62
N ILE A 571 -8.47 35.25 6.61
CA ILE A 571 -8.32 33.79 6.77
C ILE A 571 -6.94 33.48 7.38
N ARG A 572 -6.86 33.15 8.67
CA ARG A 572 -5.66 32.53 9.25
C ARG A 572 -5.59 31.08 8.74
N LYS A 573 -4.84 30.85 7.65
CA LYS A 573 -4.27 29.51 7.44
C LYS A 573 -3.38 29.23 8.65
N GLY A 574 -3.78 28.28 9.51
CA GLY A 574 -3.10 27.91 10.76
C GLY A 574 -1.60 28.19 10.75
N GLN A 575 -1.22 29.32 11.35
CA GLN A 575 0.15 29.72 11.61
C GLN A 575 0.25 30.24 13.04
N LYS A 576 0.86 29.40 13.88
CA LYS A 576 1.73 29.70 15.02
C LYS A 576 1.41 31.00 15.77
N SER A 577 0.91 30.83 16.99
CA SER A 577 0.99 31.85 18.03
C SER A 577 2.42 32.38 18.14
N LYS A 578 2.58 33.69 17.94
CA LYS A 578 3.72 34.45 18.46
C LYS A 578 3.32 34.93 19.84
N SER A 579 3.71 34.19 20.87
CA SER A 579 3.67 34.69 22.24
C SER A 579 4.75 35.78 22.40
N THR A 580 4.32 36.99 22.72
CA THR A 580 5.18 38.14 22.96
C THR A 580 5.86 38.03 24.33
N SER A 581 6.95 37.26 24.42
CA SER A 581 7.85 37.34 25.58
C SER A 581 8.83 38.50 25.41
N LYS A 582 8.81 39.40 26.38
CA LYS A 582 9.68 40.59 26.51
C LYS A 582 11.14 40.31 26.12
N LYS A 583 11.71 41.26 25.37
CA LYS A 583 13.13 41.31 24.97
C LYS A 583 14.04 41.06 26.18
N VAL A 584 14.71 39.91 26.19
CA VAL A 584 16.00 39.75 26.86
C VAL A 584 17.02 39.41 25.79
N VAL A 585 18.02 40.27 25.70
CA VAL A 585 19.14 40.22 24.77
C VAL A 585 19.87 38.88 24.89
N LYS A 586 19.95 38.12 23.79
CA LYS A 586 21.02 37.12 23.57
C LYS A 586 21.45 37.14 22.10
N GLN A 587 22.77 37.05 21.93
CA GLN A 587 23.57 37.37 20.75
C GLN A 587 23.28 36.53 19.50
N ASN A 588 23.58 37.18 18.37
CA ASN A 588 23.67 36.64 17.01
C ASN A 588 24.49 35.35 16.92
N ASP A 589 24.03 34.41 16.08
CA ASP A 589 24.78 33.99 14.89
C ASP A 589 23.97 32.99 14.04
N LYS A 590 23.47 33.47 12.89
CA LYS A 590 23.26 32.75 11.62
C LYS A 590 22.66 33.75 10.62
N THR A 591 23.49 34.16 9.68
CA THR A 591 23.20 35.10 8.60
C THR A 591 21.90 34.72 7.86
N HIS A 592 20.95 35.66 7.79
CA HIS A 592 19.76 35.55 6.96
C HIS A 592 20.16 35.65 5.49
N GLN A 593 20.49 34.52 4.86
CA GLN A 593 20.76 34.53 3.42
C GLN A 593 19.51 34.86 2.62
N THR A 594 19.61 35.85 1.72
CA THR A 594 18.52 36.27 0.86
C THR A 594 18.17 35.20 -0.20
N ARG A 595 16.98 35.29 -0.80
CA ARG A 595 16.57 34.33 -1.86
C ARG A 595 17.51 34.35 -3.07
N ALA A 596 18.11 35.50 -3.36
CA ALA A 596 19.10 35.65 -4.43
C ALA A 596 20.41 34.92 -4.09
N GLU A 597 20.88 35.02 -2.85
CA GLU A 597 22.09 34.31 -2.39
C GLU A 597 21.95 32.79 -2.47
N LYS A 598 20.80 32.25 -2.02
CA LYS A 598 20.52 30.80 -2.13
C LYS A 598 20.43 30.33 -3.58
N TYR A 599 20.03 31.21 -4.49
CA TYR A 599 19.96 30.88 -5.91
C TYR A 599 21.35 30.93 -6.55
N GLN A 600 22.17 31.94 -6.23
CA GLN A 600 23.58 32.00 -6.63
C GLN A 600 24.35 30.77 -6.13
N GLU A 601 24.14 30.33 -4.89
CA GLU A 601 24.80 29.14 -4.33
C GLU A 601 24.45 27.86 -5.12
N LYS A 602 23.18 27.68 -5.50
CA LYS A 602 22.78 26.54 -6.34
C LYS A 602 23.39 26.59 -7.74
N ILE A 603 23.54 27.78 -8.31
CA ILE A 603 24.20 27.97 -9.60
C ILE A 603 25.71 27.69 -9.47
N ASN A 604 26.35 28.14 -8.39
CA ASN A 604 27.75 27.86 -8.09
C ASN A 604 28.04 26.36 -8.01
N VAL A 605 27.26 25.63 -7.21
CA VAL A 605 27.41 24.17 -7.05
C VAL A 605 27.26 23.44 -8.40
N ARG A 606 26.31 23.84 -9.25
CA ARG A 606 26.05 23.13 -10.52
C ARG A 606 26.91 23.59 -11.69
N SER A 607 27.39 24.83 -11.67
CA SER A 607 28.29 25.37 -12.71
C SER A 607 29.77 25.22 -12.34
N ASN A 608 30.07 24.75 -11.12
CA ASN A 608 31.41 24.71 -10.54
C ASN A 608 32.05 26.11 -10.50
N ASP A 609 31.31 27.07 -9.95
CA ASP A 609 31.67 28.50 -9.82
C ASP A 609 31.95 29.24 -11.14
N LYS A 610 31.49 28.69 -12.28
CA LYS A 610 31.71 29.29 -13.61
C LYS A 610 30.70 30.38 -13.98
N ILE A 611 29.64 30.59 -13.20
CA ILE A 611 28.54 31.50 -13.54
C ILE A 611 28.14 32.38 -12.35
N THR A 612 28.10 33.69 -12.57
CA THR A 612 27.60 34.71 -11.61
C THR A 612 26.24 35.26 -12.08
N ILE A 613 25.31 35.53 -11.16
CA ILE A 613 23.96 36.05 -11.44
C ILE A 613 23.72 37.39 -10.73
N PHE A 614 22.91 38.28 -11.32
CA PHE A 614 22.76 39.66 -10.81
C PHE A 614 21.34 40.06 -10.36
N ASN A 615 20.27 39.52 -10.94
CA ASN A 615 18.90 40.03 -10.77
C ASN A 615 17.85 38.91 -10.56
N TYR A 616 18.12 37.97 -9.65
CA TYR A 616 17.14 36.93 -9.35
C TYR A 616 15.93 37.46 -8.56
N ILE A 617 14.75 37.40 -9.19
CA ILE A 617 13.46 37.77 -8.59
C ILE A 617 12.65 36.53 -8.21
N SER A 618 12.47 35.59 -9.15
CA SER A 618 11.78 34.32 -8.93
C SER A 618 12.16 33.27 -9.98
N SER A 619 11.81 32.00 -9.72
CA SER A 619 12.07 30.87 -10.64
C SER A 619 11.52 31.05 -12.06
N LYS A 620 10.43 31.82 -12.24
CA LYS A 620 9.76 32.01 -13.53
C LYS A 620 10.21 33.26 -14.27
N GLU A 621 10.94 34.15 -13.60
CA GLU A 621 11.48 35.38 -14.19
C GLU A 621 12.84 35.13 -14.87
N LYS A 622 13.18 35.99 -15.83
CA LYS A 622 14.51 36.00 -16.43
C LYS A 622 15.54 36.48 -15.40
N VAL A 623 16.72 35.86 -15.45
CA VAL A 623 17.92 36.27 -14.72
C VAL A 623 19.05 36.50 -15.71
N THR A 624 19.84 37.53 -15.45
CA THR A 624 21.06 37.88 -16.14
C THR A 624 22.22 37.10 -15.50
N ALA A 625 22.87 36.29 -16.32
CA ALA A 625 24.00 35.44 -15.94
C ALA A 625 25.25 35.88 -16.70
N LYS A 626 26.41 35.81 -16.03
CA LYS A 626 27.73 36.09 -16.59
C LYS A 626 28.63 34.88 -16.43
N CYS A 627 29.30 34.49 -17.51
CA CYS A 627 30.31 33.44 -17.43
C CYS A 627 31.61 34.02 -16.88
N ASN A 628 32.15 33.40 -15.82
CA ASN A 628 33.42 33.81 -15.22
C ASN A 628 34.63 33.44 -16.10
N ASN A 629 34.47 32.51 -17.07
CA ASN A 629 35.56 32.09 -17.96
C ASN A 629 35.70 32.98 -19.20
N CYS A 630 34.58 33.36 -19.85
CA CYS A 630 34.62 34.14 -21.10
C CYS A 630 33.98 35.53 -20.98
N SER A 631 33.56 35.93 -19.78
CA SER A 631 32.89 37.20 -19.47
C SER A 631 31.60 37.49 -20.25
N TYR A 632 31.06 36.52 -20.99
CA TYR A 632 29.82 36.69 -21.74
C TYR A 632 28.61 36.75 -20.81
N GLU A 633 27.73 37.72 -21.07
CA GLU A 633 26.50 37.95 -20.32
C GLU A 633 25.28 37.57 -21.15
N TRP A 634 24.32 36.85 -20.56
CA TRP A 634 23.08 36.47 -21.22
C TRP A 634 21.91 36.40 -20.26
N GLU A 635 20.70 36.58 -20.79
CA GLU A 635 19.46 36.42 -20.04
C GLU A 635 18.84 35.04 -20.29
N LYS A 636 18.38 34.39 -19.22
CA LYS A 636 17.65 33.12 -19.30
C LYS A 636 16.66 33.02 -18.17
N ARG A 637 15.55 32.32 -18.37
CA ARG A 637 14.62 32.03 -17.28
C ARG A 637 15.34 31.29 -16.15
N SER A 638 15.10 31.70 -14.90
CA SER A 638 15.90 31.25 -13.76
C SER A 638 15.88 29.73 -13.55
N ASP A 639 14.72 29.10 -13.60
CA ASP A 639 14.63 27.64 -13.51
C ASP A 639 15.31 26.91 -14.68
N HIS A 640 15.26 27.47 -15.90
CA HIS A 640 15.95 26.92 -17.07
C HIS A 640 17.47 27.09 -16.99
N LEU A 641 17.95 28.16 -16.36
CA LEU A 641 19.37 28.34 -16.08
C LEU A 641 19.84 27.35 -15.00
N LEU A 642 19.06 27.17 -13.93
CA LEU A 642 19.38 26.21 -12.87
C LEU A 642 19.41 24.75 -13.37
N ALA A 643 18.55 24.40 -14.32
CA ALA A 643 18.53 23.07 -14.95
C ALA A 643 19.73 22.83 -15.88
N LYS A 644 20.19 23.86 -16.59
CA LYS A 644 21.34 23.81 -17.52
C LYS A 644 22.23 25.04 -17.34
N PRO A 645 23.11 25.05 -16.33
CA PRO A 645 23.93 26.20 -15.97
C PRO A 645 25.25 26.17 -16.76
N PHE A 646 25.15 26.33 -18.08
CA PHE A 646 26.30 26.37 -18.98
C PHE A 646 26.32 27.68 -19.75
N CYS A 647 27.53 28.19 -20.00
CA CYS A 647 27.72 29.34 -20.88
C CYS A 647 27.45 28.91 -22.33
N PRO A 648 26.56 29.60 -23.07
CA PRO A 648 26.23 29.24 -24.45
C PRO A 648 27.40 29.46 -25.43
N LEU A 649 28.40 30.27 -25.08
CA LEU A 649 29.61 30.43 -25.90
C LEU A 649 30.64 29.34 -25.60
N CYS A 650 30.99 29.11 -24.33
CA CYS A 650 31.97 28.08 -23.96
C CYS A 650 31.50 26.65 -24.30
N TRP A 651 30.18 26.43 -24.35
CA TRP A 651 29.60 25.15 -24.76
C TRP A 651 29.74 24.89 -26.27
N LYS A 652 29.69 25.95 -27.10
CA LYS A 652 29.82 25.81 -28.57
C LYS A 652 31.25 25.58 -29.04
N SER A 653 32.23 25.83 -28.18
CA SER A 653 33.66 25.66 -28.44
C SER A 653 34.22 24.33 -27.91
N GLN A 654 33.36 23.35 -27.59
CA GLN A 654 33.73 21.99 -27.19
C GLN A 654 33.43 20.97 -28.29
#